data_AF-A0A2E8AJ24-F1
#
_entry.id   AF-A0A2E8AJ24-F1
#
_cell.length_a   1.000
_cell.length_b   1.000
_cell.length_c   1.000
_cell.angle_alpha   90.00
_cell.angle_beta   90.00
_cell.angle_gamma   90.00
#
_symmetry.space_group_name_H-M   'P 1'
#
loop_
_entity.id
_entity.type
_entity.pdbx_description
1 polymer ?
#
loop_
_entity_poly.entity_id
_entity_poly.type
_entity_poly.pdbx_seq_one_letter_code
_entity_poly.pdbx_strand_id
1 'polypeptide(L)'
;MFLRQTRLMSLVILSVSLTGCFESSSQTTKNADPDYTITNPRVERGTHPLFDPLTTQFPIPSDSLFYLSDVDDGTMLNGSDPANPVTTGIGFLDGNSVLAPIDIKISGSLDSQQTLDARDFVSVEGEVVPNPDQNVFLIPLEYAGGDSLRQASGEVAGISSAIQYRRALALEESGSTAEADAIFDALVEDRLRVELLDIDGGQNNMIRILPAKPLAEKTRYALAITDDIVDTNGDPLVGAPTYQTVADPEAVLSNAAFEPFREALLPARRIASDYFEFKQAFSVDGFPKTFDDVVFSSTITTTAVDDVLLANTAPVTFFRNSLGIASRQEGLRQLISGFYNLSQQPLEGAATAEQQNINDEIYTTLTDTSFRLYDAELAGLLTDARDAGMVVQYQDLVSNDQEDRRVAYVLQAATALAVDTVDDNEGEAQALATAADSIVDAPKPRTVRMFNQRDGGEINPALAQEVQGTPLNIHVYEGEITLPYFQGVPEETDGSAIRSASWLPADFSADESLDQAPSNRVTYRFPFVEKSGETTVPIVVAAPDTNQTLIAPQTPANGFPVIIYQHAVTTDRSAILPLATAAGLSCADPGNTFDCFVTIGIDQPLHGIFGEGVVGLNPITSQDGASADAVERHFGFAADADLNPVLAGELQEPESGSLYLNFTNYANTRDNMRQGALDLLNVNASLQAIEDAINACQAAGDCAQGLSIDPSRVYFLSHSLSGMGGAAFPPVNNAASAAGNANLSPVLASNLLNTGGQFTRLFENSQSLAPQLLPVLDSASDGVLAQGRTELNIYFNVFQSLLDSADPVAYAGFYQNTNTLLTEIAGVDGDPERPTDDTIPNAADDLLYAMGPLETTVPETGFVISSERAPLAGTDPLAAGMGAESTPLASGLPAITRYLEGSHGNPVSAGQKAADAFSSRAVFDEMIAQMLELFSDGTVSVSNPCVVKDADTSGTDCSAEGSTDPGSEPDSGGDGEGGGGLIGGGLI
;
A
#
# COMPACT_ATOMS: atom_id res chain seq x y z
N MET A 1 -25.11 8.24 -24.09
CA MET A 1 -24.45 7.67 -22.91
C MET A 1 -24.75 8.42 -21.60
N PHE A 2 -25.40 9.59 -21.64
CA PHE A 2 -25.82 10.36 -20.46
C PHE A 2 -27.31 10.20 -20.16
N LEU A 3 -27.67 9.36 -19.19
CA LEU A 3 -28.93 9.37 -18.40
C LEU A 3 -29.11 8.00 -17.73
N ARG A 4 -28.51 7.81 -16.53
CA ARG A 4 -28.98 6.87 -15.47
C ARG A 4 -28.11 6.79 -14.20
N GLN A 5 -27.26 7.77 -13.89
CA GLN A 5 -26.52 7.88 -12.60
C GLN A 5 -27.38 8.39 -11.42
N THR A 6 -28.57 7.86 -11.20
CA THR A 6 -29.34 8.28 -10.01
C THR A 6 -30.30 7.18 -9.61
N ARG A 7 -29.90 6.36 -8.62
CA ARG A 7 -30.75 5.63 -7.65
C ARG A 7 -29.92 4.61 -6.86
N LEU A 8 -29.18 5.08 -5.86
CA LEU A 8 -28.82 4.28 -4.69
C LEU A 8 -29.92 4.46 -3.65
N MET A 9 -30.64 3.39 -3.33
CA MET A 9 -31.60 3.40 -2.23
C MET A 9 -31.87 1.98 -1.71
N SER A 10 -31.55 1.84 -0.43
CA SER A 10 -32.25 1.09 0.62
C SER A 10 -31.88 -0.36 0.96
N LEU A 11 -30.69 -0.54 1.55
CA LEU A 11 -30.48 -1.59 2.55
C LEU A 11 -29.44 -1.21 3.60
N VAL A 12 -29.78 -0.21 4.42
CA VAL A 12 -29.30 -0.19 5.80
C VAL A 12 -30.40 -0.63 6.73
N ILE A 13 -30.22 -1.83 7.26
CA ILE A 13 -30.86 -2.25 8.49
C ILE A 13 -29.79 -2.19 9.57
N LEU A 14 -29.76 -1.04 10.24
CA LEU A 14 -29.57 -0.85 11.68
C LEU A 14 -28.66 -1.85 12.41
N SER A 15 -27.38 -1.47 12.57
CA SER A 15 -26.76 -1.25 13.88
C SER A 15 -25.43 -0.49 13.75
N VAL A 16 -25.47 0.79 13.37
CA VAL A 16 -24.33 1.74 13.48
C VAL A 16 -24.36 2.44 14.84
N SER A 17 -24.92 1.79 15.85
CA SER A 17 -24.49 2.03 17.21
C SER A 17 -23.40 1.02 17.50
N LEU A 18 -22.36 1.45 18.20
CA LEU A 18 -21.37 0.61 18.84
C LEU A 18 -22.05 -0.19 19.97
N THR A 19 -23.13 -0.93 19.66
CA THR A 19 -24.28 -1.06 20.57
C THR A 19 -24.06 -2.02 21.73
N GLY A 20 -22.98 -2.81 21.72
CA GLY A 20 -22.68 -3.89 22.65
C GLY A 20 -21.29 -3.77 23.29
N CYS A 21 -20.27 -3.45 22.49
CA CYS A 21 -18.91 -3.21 22.96
C CYS A 21 -18.72 -1.84 23.62
N PHE A 22 -19.81 -1.05 23.66
CA PHE A 22 -20.06 0.15 24.45
C PHE A 22 -21.49 0.10 25.06
N GLU A 23 -21.92 -1.04 25.62
CA GLU A 23 -23.12 -1.08 26.46
C GLU A 23 -22.90 -0.35 27.80
N SER A 24 -22.76 0.98 27.74
CA SER A 24 -23.42 1.85 28.70
C SER A 24 -23.75 3.21 28.05
N SER A 25 -25.04 3.58 28.17
CA SER A 25 -25.64 4.90 27.89
C SER A 25 -26.38 5.10 26.55
N SER A 26 -27.44 4.33 26.34
CA SER A 26 -28.58 4.87 25.57
C SER A 26 -29.34 5.91 26.42
N GLN A 27 -29.64 7.04 25.79
CA GLN A 27 -30.28 8.19 26.43
C GLN A 27 -31.67 7.87 26.97
N THR A 28 -31.89 8.13 28.27
CA THR A 28 -32.97 8.98 28.82
C THR A 28 -33.07 8.75 30.32
N THR A 29 -32.38 9.58 31.10
CA THR A 29 -32.91 10.24 32.30
C THR A 29 -31.81 11.13 32.86
N LYS A 30 -32.18 12.38 33.17
CA LYS A 30 -31.38 13.28 33.99
C LYS A 30 -31.05 12.58 35.30
N ASN A 31 -29.88 11.98 35.40
CA ASN A 31 -29.24 11.74 36.68
C ASN A 31 -28.13 12.77 36.76
N ALA A 32 -28.32 13.73 37.65
CA ALA A 32 -27.23 14.59 38.08
C ALA A 32 -26.09 13.66 38.48
N ASP A 33 -24.93 13.82 37.84
CA ASP A 33 -23.69 13.31 38.39
C ASP A 33 -23.65 13.75 39.85
N PRO A 34 -23.63 12.84 40.83
CA PRO A 34 -23.15 13.23 42.13
C PRO A 34 -21.70 13.67 41.90
N ASP A 35 -21.48 14.97 41.95
CA ASP A 35 -20.16 15.59 42.03
C ASP A 35 -19.51 15.06 43.30
N TYR A 36 -18.84 13.92 43.20
CA TYR A 36 -17.95 13.44 44.22
C TYR A 36 -16.75 14.37 44.17
N THR A 37 -16.82 15.47 44.93
CA THR A 37 -15.65 16.22 45.36
C THR A 37 -14.79 15.35 46.27
N ILE A 38 -14.17 14.32 45.69
CA ILE A 38 -12.91 13.79 46.19
C ILE A 38 -11.87 14.71 45.57
N THR A 39 -11.52 15.77 46.29
CA THR A 39 -10.30 16.51 46.02
C THR A 39 -9.14 15.56 46.30
N ASN A 40 -8.73 14.78 45.30
CA ASN A 40 -7.40 14.22 45.28
C ASN A 40 -6.48 15.33 44.76
N PRO A 41 -5.64 15.97 45.61
CA PRO A 41 -4.80 17.09 45.20
C PRO A 41 -3.68 16.70 44.20
N ARG A 42 -3.69 15.47 43.66
CA ARG A 42 -2.72 14.92 42.71
C ARG A 42 -3.21 14.81 41.26
N VAL A 43 -4.50 15.04 40.98
CA VAL A 43 -5.03 14.95 39.61
C VAL A 43 -5.30 16.35 39.09
N GLU A 44 -4.57 16.73 38.04
CA GLU A 44 -4.76 18.02 37.38
C GLU A 44 -6.00 17.96 36.47
N ARG A 45 -6.70 19.10 36.33
CA ARG A 45 -7.94 19.20 35.55
C ARG A 45 -7.87 20.42 34.64
N GLY A 46 -8.24 20.22 33.39
CA GLY A 46 -8.19 21.22 32.32
C GLY A 46 -8.61 20.60 30.99
N THR A 47 -8.39 21.32 29.90
CA THR A 47 -8.51 20.77 28.54
C THR A 47 -7.48 19.64 28.37
N HIS A 48 -7.87 18.53 27.76
CA HIS A 48 -7.05 17.31 27.71
C HIS A 48 -7.36 16.44 26.49
N PRO A 49 -6.39 15.66 25.97
CA PRO A 49 -6.66 14.56 25.05
C PRO A 49 -7.63 13.56 25.68
N LEU A 50 -8.67 13.17 24.93
CA LEU A 50 -9.66 12.22 25.40
C LEU A 50 -9.04 10.84 25.57
N PHE A 51 -9.09 10.35 26.80
CA PHE A 51 -8.67 9.00 27.14
C PHE A 51 -9.57 8.43 28.23
N ASP A 52 -10.65 7.76 27.86
CA ASP A 52 -11.48 6.95 28.76
C ASP A 52 -11.77 5.61 28.06
N PRO A 53 -10.87 4.62 28.21
CA PRO A 53 -10.96 3.39 27.42
C PRO A 53 -12.16 2.52 27.76
N LEU A 54 -12.75 2.66 28.96
CA LEU A 54 -13.95 1.91 29.34
C LEU A 54 -15.22 2.45 28.68
N THR A 55 -15.18 3.70 28.18
CA THR A 55 -16.18 4.27 27.28
C THR A 55 -15.65 4.39 25.85
N THR A 56 -14.52 3.72 25.60
CA THR A 56 -13.68 3.71 24.40
C THR A 56 -13.47 5.08 23.73
N GLN A 57 -13.15 6.05 24.56
CA GLN A 57 -12.60 7.32 24.11
C GLN A 57 -11.08 7.20 24.11
N PHE A 58 -10.47 6.80 23.00
CA PHE A 58 -9.01 6.82 22.78
C PHE A 58 -8.74 6.68 21.27
N PRO A 59 -7.50 6.92 20.78
CA PRO A 59 -7.18 6.75 19.36
C PRO A 59 -7.42 5.32 18.87
N ILE A 60 -8.14 5.19 17.75
CA ILE A 60 -8.46 3.91 17.11
C ILE A 60 -8.10 4.01 15.61
N PRO A 61 -7.35 3.03 15.06
CA PRO A 61 -6.66 1.94 15.76
C PRO A 61 -5.47 2.43 16.62
N SER A 62 -5.02 1.59 17.56
CA SER A 62 -3.81 1.79 18.38
C SER A 62 -3.34 0.47 19.00
N ASP A 63 -2.10 0.42 19.49
CA ASP A 63 -1.51 -0.83 20.03
C ASP A 63 -2.18 -1.33 21.31
N SER A 64 -2.89 -0.45 22.04
CA SER A 64 -3.73 -0.86 23.17
C SER A 64 -4.69 -1.99 22.78
N LEU A 65 -5.10 -2.03 21.51
CA LEU A 65 -5.95 -3.06 20.99
C LEU A 65 -5.25 -4.42 20.98
N PHE A 66 -4.00 -4.56 20.52
CA PHE A 66 -3.27 -5.85 20.54
C PHE A 66 -3.27 -6.52 21.92
N TYR A 67 -3.14 -5.73 22.98
CA TYR A 67 -3.15 -6.24 24.36
C TYR A 67 -4.55 -6.63 24.87
N LEU A 68 -5.61 -6.21 24.18
CA LEU A 68 -6.99 -6.62 24.44
C LEU A 68 -7.38 -7.89 23.67
N SER A 69 -6.63 -8.26 22.62
CA SER A 69 -6.84 -9.53 21.92
C SER A 69 -6.52 -10.71 22.84
N ASP A 70 -7.44 -11.66 22.92
CA ASP A 70 -7.23 -12.94 23.61
C ASP A 70 -6.71 -14.05 22.68
N VAL A 71 -6.51 -13.71 21.40
CA VAL A 71 -6.08 -14.61 20.35
C VAL A 71 -4.67 -14.23 19.91
N ASP A 72 -3.75 -15.18 19.94
CA ASP A 72 -2.34 -14.95 19.65
C ASP A 72 -2.01 -14.99 18.13
N ASP A 73 -2.94 -14.53 17.29
CA ASP A 73 -2.85 -14.56 15.82
C ASP A 73 -2.17 -13.32 15.20
N GLY A 74 -1.76 -12.36 16.05
CA GLY A 74 -1.14 -11.12 15.63
C GLY A 74 -2.12 -10.00 15.27
N THR A 75 -3.42 -10.16 15.52
CA THR A 75 -4.42 -9.10 15.28
C THR A 75 -4.78 -8.29 16.52
N MET A 76 -5.33 -7.10 16.30
CA MET A 76 -5.69 -6.13 17.34
C MET A 76 -6.88 -6.56 18.23
N LEU A 77 -8.01 -7.04 17.70
CA LEU A 77 -9.17 -7.45 18.52
C LEU A 77 -9.87 -8.66 17.92
N ASN A 78 -10.76 -9.31 18.67
CA ASN A 78 -11.52 -10.47 18.16
C ASN A 78 -12.78 -10.09 17.33
N GLY A 79 -12.89 -8.84 16.84
CA GLY A 79 -13.93 -8.37 15.89
C GLY A 79 -15.34 -8.95 16.11
N SER A 80 -15.95 -8.71 17.28
CA SER A 80 -17.07 -9.51 17.80
C SER A 80 -18.48 -9.12 17.30
N ASP A 81 -18.65 -7.96 16.66
CA ASP A 81 -19.93 -7.51 16.10
C ASP A 81 -19.89 -7.56 14.57
N PRO A 82 -20.47 -8.60 13.93
CA PRO A 82 -20.46 -8.75 12.48
C PRO A 82 -21.34 -7.74 11.75
N ALA A 83 -22.20 -6.98 12.46
CA ALA A 83 -23.01 -5.93 11.86
C ALA A 83 -22.29 -4.58 11.80
N ASN A 84 -21.16 -4.45 12.49
CA ASN A 84 -20.33 -3.25 12.48
C ASN A 84 -19.03 -3.50 11.70
N PRO A 85 -18.87 -2.89 10.51
CA PRO A 85 -17.72 -3.13 9.64
C PRO A 85 -16.41 -2.62 10.25
N VAL A 86 -16.46 -1.60 11.12
CA VAL A 86 -15.28 -1.07 11.81
C VAL A 86 -14.76 -2.07 12.84
N THR A 87 -15.62 -2.58 13.72
CA THR A 87 -15.19 -3.55 14.74
C THR A 87 -14.74 -4.86 14.11
N THR A 88 -15.44 -5.30 13.07
CA THR A 88 -15.04 -6.47 12.28
C THR A 88 -13.68 -6.22 11.63
N GLY A 89 -13.49 -5.06 10.99
CA GLY A 89 -12.25 -4.65 10.35
C GLY A 89 -11.06 -4.60 11.31
N ILE A 90 -11.22 -4.01 12.50
CA ILE A 90 -10.18 -4.02 13.54
C ILE A 90 -9.77 -5.45 13.89
N GLY A 91 -10.70 -6.40 13.86
CA GLY A 91 -10.37 -7.81 14.10
C GLY A 91 -9.65 -8.54 12.97
N PHE A 92 -9.32 -7.85 11.89
CA PHE A 92 -8.41 -8.31 10.84
C PHE A 92 -7.14 -7.46 10.76
N LEU A 93 -6.98 -6.43 11.60
CA LEU A 93 -5.79 -5.57 11.61
C LEU A 93 -4.66 -6.26 12.35
N ASP A 94 -3.56 -6.51 11.64
CA ASP A 94 -2.27 -6.92 12.19
C ASP A 94 -1.30 -5.74 12.40
N GLY A 95 -1.78 -4.51 12.21
CA GLY A 95 -1.07 -3.28 12.45
C GLY A 95 -1.92 -2.05 12.11
N ASN A 96 -1.44 -0.88 12.48
CA ASN A 96 -1.98 0.40 12.03
C ASN A 96 -1.53 0.67 10.59
N SER A 97 -2.28 1.50 9.88
CA SER A 97 -1.91 1.89 8.52
C SER A 97 -0.54 2.55 8.46
N VAL A 98 0.20 2.32 7.36
CA VAL A 98 1.35 3.13 6.97
C VAL A 98 0.95 4.45 6.30
N LEU A 99 -0.33 4.62 5.92
CA LEU A 99 -0.86 5.76 5.16
C LEU A 99 -1.89 6.62 5.92
N ALA A 100 -2.67 6.02 6.81
CA ALA A 100 -3.78 6.72 7.49
C ALA A 100 -3.27 7.69 8.58
N PRO A 101 -3.97 8.81 8.82
CA PRO A 101 -3.67 9.70 9.92
C PRO A 101 -3.92 9.05 11.28
N ILE A 102 -3.26 9.61 12.31
CA ILE A 102 -3.53 9.31 13.72
C ILE A 102 -4.29 10.49 14.33
N ASP A 103 -5.53 10.25 14.73
CA ASP A 103 -6.43 11.28 15.24
C ASP A 103 -6.58 11.22 16.77
N ILE A 104 -6.33 12.34 17.43
CA ILE A 104 -6.42 12.50 18.89
C ILE A 104 -7.46 13.58 19.19
N LYS A 105 -8.64 13.13 19.64
CA LYS A 105 -9.72 14.05 20.03
C LYS A 105 -9.42 14.72 21.36
N ILE A 106 -9.77 15.99 21.48
CA ILE A 106 -9.54 16.85 22.65
C ILE A 106 -10.88 17.18 23.34
N SER A 107 -10.89 17.26 24.67
CA SER A 107 -12.09 17.55 25.47
C SER A 107 -12.64 18.97 25.31
N GLY A 108 -11.88 19.87 24.69
CA GLY A 108 -12.21 21.27 24.47
C GLY A 108 -11.52 21.82 23.22
N SER A 109 -11.64 23.12 23.01
CA SER A 109 -11.05 23.81 21.86
C SER A 109 -9.62 24.26 22.12
N LEU A 110 -8.74 23.97 21.15
CA LEU A 110 -7.35 24.44 21.14
C LEU A 110 -7.23 25.83 20.53
N ASP A 111 -6.22 26.59 20.94
CA ASP A 111 -5.90 27.87 20.29
C ASP A 111 -5.42 27.62 18.84
N SER A 112 -6.19 28.08 17.86
CA SER A 112 -5.83 27.98 16.43
C SER A 112 -4.56 28.75 16.04
N GLN A 113 -4.10 29.69 16.86
CA GLN A 113 -2.92 30.53 16.56
C GLN A 113 -1.61 29.93 17.09
N GLN A 114 -1.68 28.82 17.82
CA GLN A 114 -0.48 28.13 18.29
C GLN A 114 0.22 27.37 17.17
N THR A 115 1.52 27.13 17.33
CA THR A 115 2.27 26.28 16.41
C THR A 115 2.23 24.84 16.93
N LEU A 116 1.80 23.91 16.07
CA LEU A 116 1.94 22.48 16.29
C LEU A 116 3.06 21.99 15.38
N ASP A 117 4.08 21.37 15.98
CA ASP A 117 5.25 20.91 15.24
C ASP A 117 5.60 19.48 15.62
N ALA A 118 5.66 18.62 14.61
CA ALA A 118 6.04 17.21 14.72
C ALA A 118 7.42 16.90 14.15
N ARG A 119 8.14 17.89 13.62
CA ARG A 119 9.47 17.69 13.05
C ARG A 119 10.46 17.38 14.17
N ASP A 120 11.20 16.29 14.00
CA ASP A 120 12.21 15.85 14.96
C ASP A 120 13.43 16.77 14.98
N PHE A 121 13.85 17.23 13.79
CA PHE A 121 15.02 18.09 13.58
C PHE A 121 14.69 19.26 12.67
N VAL A 122 15.46 20.33 12.80
CA VAL A 122 15.38 21.54 11.97
C VAL A 122 16.79 22.00 11.59
N SER A 123 16.91 22.76 10.51
CA SER A 123 18.16 23.43 10.15
C SER A 123 18.20 24.86 10.71
N VAL A 124 19.21 25.17 11.51
CA VAL A 124 19.47 26.49 12.10
C VAL A 124 20.86 26.95 11.66
N GLU A 125 20.93 28.06 10.93
CA GLU A 125 22.19 28.59 10.38
C GLU A 125 22.99 27.59 9.52
N GLY A 126 22.33 26.57 8.96
CA GLY A 126 22.93 25.52 8.15
C GLY A 126 23.36 24.28 8.94
N GLU A 127 23.21 24.27 10.26
CA GLU A 127 23.44 23.10 11.12
C GLU A 127 22.12 22.40 11.43
N VAL A 128 22.09 21.08 11.35
CA VAL A 128 20.92 20.28 11.74
C VAL A 128 20.95 20.07 13.25
N VAL A 129 19.87 20.45 13.93
CA VAL A 129 19.73 20.34 15.38
C VAL A 129 18.37 19.75 15.75
N PRO A 130 18.23 19.09 16.91
CA PRO A 130 16.91 18.64 17.36
C PRO A 130 15.97 19.83 17.53
N ASN A 131 14.74 19.70 17.04
CA ASN A 131 13.78 20.81 16.98
C ASN A 131 13.36 21.28 18.38
N PRO A 132 13.72 22.49 18.84
CA PRO A 132 13.34 22.96 20.17
C PRO A 132 11.83 23.20 20.32
N ASP A 133 11.11 23.42 19.23
CA ASP A 133 9.68 23.80 19.21
C ASP A 133 8.73 22.61 19.03
N GLN A 134 9.25 21.38 18.94
CA GLN A 134 8.44 20.16 18.77
C GLN A 134 7.56 19.92 20.02
N ASN A 135 6.25 19.79 19.82
CA ASN A 135 5.26 19.53 20.86
C ASN A 135 4.35 18.32 20.57
N VAL A 136 4.48 17.74 19.38
CA VAL A 136 3.85 16.48 18.98
C VAL A 136 4.95 15.52 18.52
N PHE A 137 4.94 14.29 19.03
CA PHE A 137 6.01 13.32 18.81
C PHE A 137 5.44 12.05 18.22
N LEU A 138 6.04 11.55 17.14
CA LEU A 138 5.81 10.21 16.63
C LEU A 138 7.18 9.57 16.37
N ILE A 139 7.75 8.98 17.42
CA ILE A 139 9.16 8.58 17.46
C ILE A 139 9.30 7.15 16.93
N PRO A 140 9.98 6.91 15.79
CA PRO A 140 10.21 5.56 15.27
C PRO A 140 11.19 4.78 16.17
N LEU A 141 10.84 3.53 16.43
CA LEU A 141 11.60 2.63 17.28
C LEU A 141 12.20 1.47 16.49
N GLU A 142 13.39 1.04 16.89
CA GLU A 142 14.03 -0.16 16.38
C GLU A 142 14.24 -1.19 17.50
N TYR A 143 13.96 -2.46 17.21
CA TYR A 143 14.10 -3.59 18.13
C TYR A 143 15.11 -4.58 17.58
N ALA A 144 16.13 -4.93 18.37
CA ALA A 144 17.23 -5.77 17.94
C ALA A 144 16.80 -7.21 17.59
N GLY A 145 15.73 -7.71 18.20
CA GLY A 145 15.12 -9.00 17.86
C GLY A 145 14.50 -9.03 16.46
N GLY A 146 14.17 -7.85 15.90
CA GLY A 146 13.54 -7.72 14.58
C GLY A 146 12.01 -7.85 14.60
N ASP A 147 11.39 -7.81 15.78
CA ASP A 147 9.93 -7.90 15.94
C ASP A 147 9.39 -6.72 16.77
N SER A 148 8.75 -5.79 16.08
CA SER A 148 8.19 -4.57 16.68
C SER A 148 6.92 -4.81 17.49
N LEU A 149 6.26 -5.97 17.38
CA LEU A 149 5.06 -6.29 18.14
C LEU A 149 5.37 -7.18 19.35
N ARG A 150 6.18 -8.24 19.16
CA ARG A 150 6.57 -9.19 20.22
C ARG A 150 8.07 -9.15 20.46
N GLN A 151 8.47 -8.38 21.46
CA GLN A 151 9.87 -8.24 21.88
C GLN A 151 10.34 -9.43 22.73
N ALA A 152 11.65 -9.68 22.73
CA ALA A 152 12.26 -10.56 23.72
C ALA A 152 12.16 -9.95 25.13
N SER A 153 12.12 -10.81 26.16
CA SER A 153 12.09 -10.33 27.55
C SER A 153 13.35 -9.55 27.90
N GLY A 154 13.19 -8.31 28.38
CA GLY A 154 14.29 -7.39 28.68
C GLY A 154 14.91 -6.71 27.46
N GLU A 155 14.34 -6.92 26.27
CA GLU A 155 14.71 -6.17 25.08
C GLU A 155 14.24 -4.72 25.21
N VAL A 156 15.11 -3.79 24.81
CA VAL A 156 14.81 -2.36 24.86
C VAL A 156 14.69 -1.77 23.46
N ALA A 157 13.90 -0.71 23.33
CA ALA A 157 13.78 0.03 22.08
C ALA A 157 14.98 0.96 21.85
N GLY A 158 15.55 0.90 20.64
CA GLY A 158 16.41 1.95 20.11
C GLY A 158 15.55 3.09 19.54
N ILE A 159 15.98 4.34 19.75
CA ILE A 159 15.33 5.51 19.16
C ILE A 159 16.02 5.84 17.83
N SER A 160 15.38 5.48 16.71
CA SER A 160 16.01 5.49 15.39
C SER A 160 16.53 6.88 15.02
N SER A 161 15.73 7.92 15.23
CA SER A 161 16.09 9.30 14.92
C SER A 161 17.31 9.80 15.72
N ALA A 162 17.34 9.55 17.02
CA ALA A 162 18.45 9.90 17.89
C ALA A 162 19.73 9.09 17.59
N ILE A 163 19.59 7.87 17.09
CA ILE A 163 20.70 7.02 16.68
C ILE A 163 21.33 7.54 15.39
N GLN A 164 20.50 7.85 14.38
CA GLN A 164 20.96 8.42 13.11
C GLN A 164 21.68 9.75 13.31
N TYR A 165 21.14 10.64 14.16
CA TYR A 165 21.78 11.91 14.46
C TYR A 165 23.18 11.75 15.08
N ARG A 166 23.33 10.86 16.06
CA ARG A 166 24.65 10.57 16.66
C ARG A 166 25.61 9.95 15.64
N ARG A 167 25.11 9.10 14.74
CA ARG A 167 25.90 8.53 13.66
C ARG A 167 26.40 9.61 12.70
N ALA A 168 25.56 10.55 12.31
CA ALA A 168 25.94 11.68 11.46
C ALA A 168 27.07 12.52 12.11
N LEU A 169 26.93 12.85 13.41
CA LEU A 169 28.00 13.55 14.15
C LEU A 169 29.31 12.77 14.20
N ALA A 170 29.26 11.46 14.43
CA ALA A 170 30.47 10.61 14.45
C ALA A 170 31.14 10.50 13.06
N LEU A 171 30.33 10.44 11.99
CA LEU A 171 30.83 10.46 10.61
C LEU A 171 31.49 11.80 10.28
N GLU A 172 30.90 12.91 10.71
CA GLU A 172 31.49 14.25 10.54
C GLU A 172 32.84 14.35 11.28
N GLU A 173 32.91 13.92 12.55
CA GLU A 173 34.15 13.93 13.34
C GLU A 173 35.26 13.06 12.72
N SER A 174 34.89 11.94 12.11
CA SER A 174 35.83 11.04 11.41
C SER A 174 36.18 11.48 9.98
N GLY A 175 35.54 12.54 9.46
CA GLY A 175 35.82 13.15 8.16
C GLY A 175 34.96 12.63 6.99
N SER A 176 33.98 11.76 7.25
CA SER A 176 33.02 11.22 6.27
C SER A 176 31.82 12.15 6.04
N THR A 177 32.11 13.39 5.64
CA THR A 177 31.13 14.50 5.52
C THR A 177 29.94 14.18 4.60
N ALA A 178 30.15 13.62 3.41
CA ALA A 178 29.05 13.33 2.48
C ALA A 178 28.02 12.30 3.02
N GLU A 179 28.48 11.31 3.80
CA GLU A 179 27.59 10.34 4.44
C GLU A 179 26.84 10.98 5.61
N ALA A 180 27.51 11.85 6.38
CA ALA A 180 26.88 12.61 7.45
C ALA A 180 25.80 13.55 6.90
N ASP A 181 26.10 14.30 5.84
CA ASP A 181 25.19 15.22 5.16
C ASP A 181 23.93 14.49 4.69
N ALA A 182 24.09 13.31 4.07
CA ALA A 182 22.93 12.51 3.63
C ALA A 182 22.02 12.08 4.79
N ILE A 183 22.59 11.76 5.96
CA ILE A 183 21.79 11.44 7.16
C ILE A 183 21.11 12.69 7.71
N PHE A 184 21.82 13.82 7.78
CA PHE A 184 21.27 15.08 8.24
C PHE A 184 20.12 15.57 7.35
N ASP A 185 20.27 15.49 6.03
CA ASP A 185 19.22 15.81 5.06
C ASP A 185 17.97 14.92 5.26
N ALA A 186 18.16 13.63 5.52
CA ALA A 186 17.06 12.72 5.81
C ALA A 186 16.36 13.01 7.15
N LEU A 187 17.06 13.56 8.15
CA LEU A 187 16.52 13.88 9.47
C LEU A 187 15.68 15.17 9.50
N VAL A 188 15.97 16.14 8.63
CA VAL A 188 15.20 17.39 8.51
C VAL A 188 14.07 17.32 7.50
N GLU A 189 13.88 16.16 6.86
CA GLU A 189 12.81 15.93 5.93
C GLU A 189 11.43 15.97 6.62
N ASP A 190 10.50 16.74 6.06
CA ASP A 190 9.13 16.84 6.57
C ASP A 190 8.35 15.54 6.27
N ARG A 191 8.26 14.66 7.27
CA ARG A 191 7.55 13.37 7.17
C ARG A 191 6.14 13.39 7.74
N LEU A 192 5.86 14.37 8.61
CA LEU A 192 4.62 14.46 9.35
C LEU A 192 4.13 15.91 9.35
N ARG A 193 2.82 16.09 9.19
CA ARG A 193 2.15 17.36 9.43
C ARG A 193 1.15 17.19 10.56
N VAL A 194 0.99 18.23 11.37
CA VAL A 194 -0.03 18.27 12.42
C VAL A 194 -1.10 19.27 12.05
N GLU A 195 -2.35 18.87 12.13
CA GLU A 195 -3.51 19.72 11.83
C GLU A 195 -4.51 19.73 12.98
N LEU A 196 -5.19 20.86 13.12
CA LEU A 196 -6.34 21.00 14.00
C LEU A 196 -7.61 20.86 13.16
N LEU A 197 -8.52 19.98 13.60
CA LEU A 197 -9.79 19.75 12.93
C LEU A 197 -10.97 20.12 13.81
N ASP A 198 -12.03 20.59 13.14
CA ASP A 198 -13.35 20.80 13.72
C ASP A 198 -14.14 19.49 13.62
N ILE A 199 -14.33 18.81 14.75
CA ILE A 199 -14.99 17.50 14.77
C ILE A 199 -16.19 17.47 15.71
N ASP A 200 -17.26 16.79 15.31
CA ASP A 200 -18.51 16.63 16.06
C ASP A 200 -19.17 17.94 16.48
N GLY A 201 -19.01 18.98 15.66
CA GLY A 201 -19.51 20.33 15.93
C GLY A 201 -18.70 21.13 16.95
N GLY A 202 -17.56 20.60 17.41
CA GLY A 202 -16.54 21.35 18.14
C GLY A 202 -15.66 22.19 17.20
N GLN A 203 -14.80 23.02 17.79
CA GLN A 203 -13.82 23.84 17.07
C GLN A 203 -12.42 23.49 17.52
N ASN A 204 -11.49 23.23 16.59
CA ASN A 204 -10.10 22.88 16.84
C ASN A 204 -9.95 21.86 17.98
N ASN A 205 -10.81 20.83 17.98
CA ASN A 205 -10.96 19.88 19.08
C ASN A 205 -10.48 18.48 18.72
N MET A 206 -9.64 18.38 17.69
CA MET A 206 -8.92 17.18 17.30
C MET A 206 -7.54 17.58 16.79
N ILE A 207 -6.50 16.91 17.30
CA ILE A 207 -5.14 16.95 16.75
C ILE A 207 -5.04 15.76 15.79
N ARG A 208 -4.82 16.04 14.51
CA ARG A 208 -4.51 15.03 13.49
C ARG A 208 -3.02 15.02 13.21
N ILE A 209 -2.40 13.86 13.31
CA ILE A 209 -1.03 13.60 12.90
C ILE A 209 -1.09 12.91 11.54
N LEU A 210 -0.62 13.60 10.51
CA LEU A 210 -0.83 13.24 9.12
C LEU A 210 0.52 12.89 8.46
N PRO A 211 0.72 11.62 8.06
CA PRO A 211 1.89 11.25 7.28
C PRO A 211 1.94 12.01 5.95
N ALA A 212 3.08 12.66 5.67
CA ALA A 212 3.39 13.26 4.37
C ALA A 212 4.15 12.27 3.46
N LYS A 213 4.67 11.20 4.04
CA LYS A 213 5.22 10.00 3.38
C LYS A 213 4.69 8.76 4.10
N PRO A 214 4.59 7.60 3.41
CA PRO A 214 4.27 6.35 4.10
C PRO A 214 5.18 6.13 5.30
N LEU A 215 4.60 5.74 6.44
CA LEU A 215 5.35 5.30 7.60
C LEU A 215 6.10 4.00 7.25
N ALA A 216 7.23 3.76 7.90
CA ALA A 216 7.91 2.47 7.77
C ALA A 216 6.98 1.34 8.24
N GLU A 217 6.87 0.27 7.45
CA GLU A 217 6.11 -0.92 7.79
C GLU A 217 6.72 -1.69 8.98
N LYS A 218 5.91 -2.53 9.64
CA LYS A 218 6.31 -3.36 10.78
C LYS A 218 7.13 -2.60 11.84
N THR A 219 6.87 -1.31 12.01
CA THR A 219 7.63 -0.41 12.87
C THR A 219 6.73 0.09 13.99
N ARG A 220 7.24 0.02 15.22
CA ARG A 220 6.55 0.63 16.37
C ARG A 220 7.00 2.07 16.51
N TYR A 221 6.04 2.95 16.75
CA TYR A 221 6.23 4.36 17.03
C TYR A 221 5.77 4.66 18.46
N ALA A 222 6.53 5.48 19.19
CA ALA A 222 6.06 6.09 20.42
C ALA A 222 5.43 7.44 20.10
N LEU A 223 4.10 7.51 20.21
CA LEU A 223 3.34 8.75 20.13
C LEU A 223 3.36 9.46 21.49
N ALA A 224 3.62 10.77 21.50
CA ALA A 224 3.47 11.60 22.69
C ALA A 224 2.99 13.02 22.34
N ILE A 225 2.18 13.60 23.23
CA ILE A 225 1.68 14.99 23.18
C ILE A 225 2.10 15.67 24.48
N THR A 226 2.63 16.89 24.39
CA THR A 226 3.09 17.66 25.57
C THR A 226 2.09 18.74 25.99
N ASP A 227 2.31 19.28 27.18
CA ASP A 227 1.57 20.40 27.77
C ASP A 227 1.91 21.78 27.15
N ASP A 228 2.83 21.87 26.18
CA ASP A 228 3.07 23.11 25.42
C ASP A 228 1.87 23.52 24.58
N ILE A 229 1.03 22.55 24.23
CA ILE A 229 -0.21 22.80 23.51
C ILE A 229 -1.19 23.45 24.49
N VAL A 230 -1.78 24.56 24.09
CA VAL A 230 -2.70 25.36 24.92
C VAL A 230 -4.11 25.37 24.37
N ASP A 231 -5.07 25.50 25.27
CA ASP A 231 -6.45 25.75 24.91
C ASP A 231 -6.70 27.20 24.51
N THR A 232 -7.92 27.51 24.06
CA THR A 232 -8.32 28.87 23.65
C THR A 232 -8.19 29.97 24.72
N ASN A 233 -8.00 29.62 26.00
CA ASN A 233 -7.73 30.57 27.08
C ASN A 233 -6.22 30.78 27.32
N GLY A 234 -5.37 30.03 26.63
CA GLY A 234 -3.93 30.00 26.85
C GLY A 234 -3.51 29.11 28.02
N ASP A 235 -4.42 28.27 28.54
CA ASP A 235 -4.08 27.29 29.59
C ASP A 235 -3.47 26.03 28.94
N PRO A 236 -2.33 25.51 29.45
CA PRO A 236 -1.74 24.25 29.00
C PRO A 236 -2.71 23.08 29.02
N LEU A 237 -2.53 22.15 28.07
CA LEU A 237 -3.17 20.85 28.16
C LEU A 237 -2.73 20.13 29.44
N VAL A 238 -3.65 19.36 30.00
CA VAL A 238 -3.35 18.38 31.04
C VAL A 238 -3.66 16.99 30.53
N GLY A 239 -3.17 15.95 31.21
CA GLY A 239 -3.60 14.58 30.90
C GLY A 239 -5.05 14.32 31.33
N ALA A 240 -5.75 13.39 30.67
CA ALA A 240 -7.03 12.91 31.18
C ALA A 240 -6.85 12.30 32.59
N PRO A 241 -7.80 12.43 33.54
CA PRO A 241 -7.67 11.87 34.89
C PRO A 241 -7.33 10.37 34.93
N THR A 242 -7.93 9.61 34.01
CA THR A 242 -7.67 8.19 33.74
C THR A 242 -6.27 7.97 33.19
N TYR A 243 -5.82 8.75 32.19
CA TYR A 243 -4.46 8.68 31.66
C TYR A 243 -3.41 8.95 32.75
N GLN A 244 -3.59 10.00 33.55
CA GLN A 244 -2.70 10.35 34.67
C GLN A 244 -2.55 9.21 35.69
N THR A 245 -3.51 8.28 35.77
CA THR A 245 -3.42 7.11 36.66
C THR A 245 -2.87 5.88 35.93
N VAL A 246 -3.31 5.64 34.69
CA VAL A 246 -2.90 4.44 33.92
C VAL A 246 -1.44 4.53 33.48
N ALA A 247 -0.99 5.71 33.06
CA ALA A 247 0.37 6.00 32.61
C ALA A 247 1.29 6.53 33.72
N ASP A 248 0.93 6.33 35.00
CA ASP A 248 1.80 6.59 36.15
C ASP A 248 2.46 5.27 36.61
N PRO A 249 3.80 5.17 36.57
CA PRO A 249 4.53 3.96 36.98
C PRO A 249 4.37 3.63 38.47
N GLU A 250 4.09 4.61 39.32
CA GLU A 250 3.92 4.44 40.77
C GLU A 250 2.46 4.18 41.17
N ALA A 251 1.52 4.37 40.25
CA ALA A 251 0.10 4.15 40.51
C ALA A 251 -0.29 2.67 40.45
N VAL A 252 -0.97 2.21 41.50
CA VAL A 252 -1.68 0.92 41.48
C VAL A 252 -2.98 1.08 40.71
N LEU A 253 -3.19 0.28 39.67
CA LEU A 253 -4.45 0.30 38.91
C LEU A 253 -5.62 -0.11 39.81
N SER A 254 -6.63 0.75 39.87
CA SER A 254 -7.87 0.45 40.59
C SER A 254 -8.75 -0.58 39.86
N ASN A 255 -8.51 -0.82 38.57
CA ASN A 255 -9.22 -1.78 37.74
C ASN A 255 -8.22 -2.48 36.81
N ALA A 256 -8.18 -3.82 36.84
CA ALA A 256 -7.30 -4.63 36.00
C ALA A 256 -7.58 -4.49 34.49
N ALA A 257 -8.78 -4.03 34.11
CA ALA A 257 -9.12 -3.75 32.71
C ALA A 257 -8.27 -2.62 32.08
N PHE A 258 -7.53 -1.86 32.88
CA PHE A 258 -6.60 -0.84 32.39
C PHE A 258 -5.20 -1.37 32.07
N GLU A 259 -4.87 -2.62 32.44
CA GLU A 259 -3.53 -3.18 32.18
C GLU A 259 -3.15 -3.16 30.70
N PRO A 260 -4.02 -3.60 29.75
CA PRO A 260 -3.71 -3.56 28.32
C PRO A 260 -3.34 -2.16 27.81
N PHE A 261 -3.98 -1.13 28.38
CA PHE A 261 -3.68 0.25 28.03
C PHE A 261 -2.37 0.71 28.66
N ARG A 262 -2.08 0.34 29.91
CA ARG A 262 -0.79 0.65 30.55
C ARG A 262 0.39 0.12 29.73
N GLU A 263 0.28 -1.09 29.18
CA GLU A 263 1.30 -1.72 28.33
C GLU A 263 1.59 -0.90 27.06
N ALA A 264 0.63 -0.15 26.52
CA ALA A 264 0.84 0.73 25.38
C ALA A 264 1.26 2.17 25.79
N LEU A 265 0.69 2.73 26.85
CA LEU A 265 0.84 4.16 27.18
C LEU A 265 2.15 4.43 27.93
N LEU A 266 2.48 3.62 28.95
CA LEU A 266 3.61 3.87 29.85
C LEU A 266 4.96 3.70 29.15
N PRO A 267 5.20 2.65 28.33
CA PRO A 267 6.44 2.54 27.56
C PRO A 267 6.62 3.71 26.59
N ALA A 268 5.57 4.12 25.88
CA ALA A 268 5.63 5.28 24.98
C ALA A 268 5.98 6.58 25.74
N ARG A 269 5.41 6.78 26.94
CA ARG A 269 5.71 7.93 27.80
C ARG A 269 7.18 7.97 28.23
N ARG A 270 7.75 6.81 28.61
CA ARG A 270 9.16 6.68 28.99
C ARG A 270 10.06 6.98 27.79
N ILE A 271 9.79 6.38 26.63
CA ILE A 271 10.56 6.60 25.42
C ILE A 271 10.57 8.08 25.02
N ALA A 272 9.42 8.76 25.11
CA ALA A 272 9.35 10.20 24.89
C ALA A 272 10.25 10.97 25.87
N SER A 273 10.21 10.64 27.17
CA SER A 273 11.09 11.26 28.18
C SER A 273 12.57 11.11 27.85
N ASP A 274 13.02 9.92 27.47
CA ASP A 274 14.42 9.76 27.08
C ASP A 274 14.77 10.46 25.77
N TYR A 275 13.81 10.57 24.84
CA TYR A 275 14.02 11.40 23.65
C TYR A 275 14.19 12.87 24.05
N PHE A 276 13.46 13.34 25.07
CA PHE A 276 13.63 14.68 25.60
C PHE A 276 15.02 14.88 26.23
N GLU A 277 15.55 13.88 26.95
CA GLU A 277 16.93 13.92 27.46
C GLU A 277 17.96 13.97 26.32
N PHE A 278 17.75 13.22 25.24
CA PHE A 278 18.56 13.34 24.03
C PHE A 278 18.50 14.77 23.48
N LYS A 279 17.31 15.34 23.32
CA LYS A 279 17.15 16.71 22.82
C LYS A 279 17.81 17.73 23.76
N GLN A 280 17.73 17.57 25.07
CA GLN A 280 18.43 18.42 26.04
C GLN A 280 19.95 18.40 25.87
N ALA A 281 20.52 17.24 25.54
CA ALA A 281 21.96 17.10 25.35
C ALA A 281 22.48 17.79 24.08
N PHE A 282 21.62 18.03 23.08
CA PHE A 282 22.01 18.55 21.77
C PHE A 282 21.27 19.83 21.33
N SER A 283 20.29 20.31 22.10
CA SER A 283 19.55 21.54 21.80
C SER A 283 20.39 22.79 22.10
N VAL A 284 20.33 23.76 21.19
CA VAL A 284 21.04 25.05 21.30
C VAL A 284 20.33 25.99 22.28
N ASP A 285 18.99 26.00 22.29
CA ASP A 285 18.15 26.86 23.15
C ASP A 285 17.64 26.14 24.40
N GLY A 286 18.04 24.88 24.60
CA GLY A 286 17.52 23.98 25.63
C GLY A 286 16.22 23.30 25.22
N PHE A 287 15.83 22.24 25.94
CA PHE A 287 14.58 21.53 25.70
C PHE A 287 13.98 21.11 27.05
N PRO A 288 13.09 21.90 27.68
CA PRO A 288 12.82 21.78 29.11
C PRO A 288 11.94 20.59 29.51
N LYS A 289 11.44 19.82 28.54
CA LYS A 289 10.43 18.79 28.77
C LYS A 289 10.98 17.55 29.43
N THR A 290 10.13 16.93 30.23
CA THR A 290 10.39 15.77 31.07
C THR A 290 9.22 14.78 30.99
N PHE A 291 9.33 13.67 31.70
CA PHE A 291 8.27 12.67 31.83
C PHE A 291 6.91 13.26 32.25
N ASP A 292 6.92 14.26 33.14
CA ASP A 292 5.70 14.84 33.73
C ASP A 292 4.95 15.74 32.73
N ASP A 293 5.63 16.30 31.74
CA ASP A 293 5.07 17.22 30.75
C ASP A 293 4.32 16.51 29.61
N VAL A 294 4.33 15.17 29.58
CA VAL A 294 3.59 14.36 28.60
C VAL A 294 2.13 14.21 29.06
N VAL A 295 1.20 14.80 28.29
CA VAL A 295 -0.24 14.81 28.59
C VAL A 295 -1.01 13.64 27.96
N PHE A 296 -0.43 13.03 26.93
CA PHE A 296 -0.93 11.80 26.31
C PHE A 296 0.22 11.06 25.61
N SER A 297 0.18 9.73 25.61
CA SER A 297 1.15 8.89 24.91
C SER A 297 0.55 7.55 24.55
N SER A 298 0.99 6.90 23.47
CA SER A 298 0.64 5.52 23.13
C SER A 298 1.69 4.93 22.19
N THR A 299 1.84 3.61 22.15
CA THR A 299 2.53 2.98 21.01
C THR A 299 1.56 2.79 19.84
N ILE A 300 2.11 2.84 18.64
CA ILE A 300 1.44 2.59 17.36
C ILE A 300 2.38 1.73 16.52
N THR A 301 2.00 0.50 16.21
CA THR A 301 2.79 -0.44 15.39
C THR A 301 2.13 -0.55 14.02
N THR A 302 2.87 -0.28 12.96
CA THR A 302 2.38 -0.33 11.57
C THR A 302 2.27 -1.76 11.06
N THR A 303 1.34 -1.99 10.12
CA THR A 303 1.18 -3.29 9.43
C THR A 303 2.35 -3.56 8.47
N ALA A 304 2.37 -4.76 7.92
CA ALA A 304 3.22 -5.16 6.80
C ALA A 304 2.55 -4.84 5.47
N VAL A 305 3.35 -4.51 4.45
CA VAL A 305 2.84 -4.21 3.10
C VAL A 305 2.84 -5.46 2.23
N ASP A 306 3.99 -6.11 2.02
CA ASP A 306 4.12 -7.20 1.04
C ASP A 306 4.20 -8.61 1.62
N ASP A 307 4.49 -8.78 2.91
CA ASP A 307 4.77 -10.07 3.55
C ASP A 307 3.73 -11.17 3.24
N VAL A 308 2.43 -10.85 3.25
CA VAL A 308 1.37 -11.85 2.97
C VAL A 308 1.44 -12.33 1.52
N LEU A 309 1.58 -11.42 0.56
CA LEU A 309 1.69 -11.80 -0.85
C LEU A 309 3.03 -12.50 -1.12
N LEU A 310 4.12 -12.00 -0.55
CA LEU A 310 5.46 -12.58 -0.74
C LEU A 310 5.57 -13.99 -0.13
N ALA A 311 5.03 -14.22 1.06
CA ALA A 311 5.02 -15.55 1.67
C ALA A 311 4.25 -16.58 0.82
N ASN A 312 3.09 -16.20 0.26
CA ASN A 312 2.33 -17.09 -0.64
C ASN A 312 2.97 -17.23 -2.03
N THR A 313 3.95 -16.40 -2.37
CA THR A 313 4.66 -16.45 -3.66
C THR A 313 5.99 -17.19 -3.56
N ALA A 314 6.70 -17.04 -2.44
CA ALA A 314 7.96 -17.70 -2.12
C ALA A 314 8.02 -18.00 -0.60
N PRO A 315 7.45 -19.13 -0.14
CA PRO A 315 7.33 -19.46 1.29
C PRO A 315 8.63 -19.39 2.10
N VAL A 316 9.76 -19.68 1.45
CA VAL A 316 11.09 -19.61 2.07
C VAL A 316 11.44 -18.23 2.64
N THR A 317 10.90 -17.14 2.06
CA THR A 317 11.12 -15.77 2.57
C THR A 317 10.58 -15.59 3.98
N PHE A 318 9.37 -16.09 4.25
CA PHE A 318 8.75 -16.06 5.56
C PHE A 318 9.57 -16.87 6.57
N PHE A 319 9.96 -18.10 6.23
CA PHE A 319 10.70 -18.96 7.16
C PHE A 319 12.11 -18.45 7.46
N ARG A 320 12.82 -17.87 6.47
CA ARG A 320 14.11 -17.20 6.74
C ARG A 320 13.94 -16.06 7.75
N ASN A 321 12.91 -15.24 7.58
CA ASN A 321 12.64 -14.13 8.48
C ASN A 321 12.23 -14.60 9.88
N SER A 322 11.29 -15.55 9.98
CA SER A 322 10.79 -16.04 11.27
C SER A 322 11.87 -16.75 12.09
N LEU A 323 12.70 -17.59 11.44
CA LEU A 323 13.85 -18.23 12.08
C LEU A 323 14.89 -17.21 12.51
N GLY A 324 15.22 -16.23 11.66
CA GLY A 324 16.13 -15.14 12.02
C GLY A 324 15.67 -14.34 13.23
N ILE A 325 14.37 -14.00 13.30
CA ILE A 325 13.78 -13.35 14.48
C ILE A 325 13.92 -14.25 15.71
N ALA A 326 13.57 -15.53 15.60
CA ALA A 326 13.66 -16.48 16.71
C ALA A 326 15.10 -16.62 17.24
N SER A 327 16.09 -16.75 16.35
CA SER A 327 17.50 -16.84 16.70
C SER A 327 18.01 -15.57 17.35
N ARG A 328 17.68 -14.38 16.81
CA ARG A 328 18.05 -13.10 17.44
C ARG A 328 17.46 -13.00 18.84
N GLN A 329 16.17 -13.29 19.01
CA GLN A 329 15.52 -13.25 20.32
C GLN A 329 16.10 -14.25 21.32
N GLU A 330 16.52 -15.44 20.88
CA GLU A 330 17.29 -16.39 21.70
C GLU A 330 18.64 -15.80 22.13
N GLY A 331 19.40 -15.24 21.18
CA GLY A 331 20.67 -14.58 21.45
C GLY A 331 20.53 -13.43 22.46
N LEU A 332 19.48 -12.61 22.32
CA LEU A 332 19.18 -11.55 23.29
C LEU A 332 18.88 -12.10 24.69
N ARG A 333 18.09 -13.17 24.80
CA ARG A 333 17.81 -13.82 26.09
C ARG A 333 19.10 -14.38 26.73
N GLN A 334 20.01 -14.92 25.93
CA GLN A 334 21.33 -15.38 26.39
C GLN A 334 22.23 -14.21 26.83
N LEU A 335 22.25 -13.10 26.07
CA LEU A 335 22.96 -11.87 26.45
C LEU A 335 22.47 -11.35 27.81
N ILE A 336 21.17 -11.11 27.95
CA ILE A 336 20.56 -10.47 29.13
C ILE A 336 20.71 -11.34 30.39
N SER A 337 20.68 -12.67 30.23
CA SER A 337 20.93 -13.61 31.33
C SER A 337 22.41 -13.71 31.74
N GLY A 338 23.33 -13.05 31.03
CA GLY A 338 24.76 -13.03 31.31
C GLY A 338 25.51 -14.26 30.81
N PHE A 339 24.92 -15.02 29.87
CA PHE A 339 25.57 -16.18 29.26
C PHE A 339 26.75 -15.76 28.39
N TYR A 340 26.54 -14.80 27.47
CA TYR A 340 27.62 -14.23 26.69
C TYR A 340 28.49 -13.31 27.55
N ASN A 341 29.79 -13.30 27.27
CA ASN A 341 30.70 -12.32 27.81
C ASN A 341 31.18 -11.38 26.71
N LEU A 342 31.19 -10.09 27.04
CA LEU A 342 31.40 -9.01 26.09
C LEU A 342 32.89 -8.72 25.83
N SER A 343 33.81 -9.44 26.49
CA SER A 343 35.25 -9.21 26.47
C SER A 343 36.04 -10.33 25.77
N GLN A 344 35.37 -11.11 24.92
CA GLN A 344 35.98 -12.19 24.11
C GLN A 344 36.72 -13.26 24.94
N GLN A 345 36.37 -13.42 26.21
CA GLN A 345 36.84 -14.55 26.99
C GLN A 345 36.08 -15.81 26.55
N PRO A 346 36.65 -17.02 26.72
CA PRO A 346 35.92 -18.25 26.46
C PRO A 346 34.69 -18.37 27.34
N LEU A 347 33.58 -18.84 26.78
CA LEU A 347 32.38 -19.18 27.55
C LEU A 347 32.67 -20.32 28.52
N GLU A 348 32.15 -20.24 29.75
CA GLU A 348 32.24 -21.32 30.72
C GLU A 348 31.15 -22.39 30.49
N GLY A 349 31.37 -23.62 30.96
CA GLY A 349 30.38 -24.69 30.89
C GLY A 349 30.38 -25.48 29.58
N ALA A 350 29.21 -26.00 29.19
CA ALA A 350 29.03 -26.84 27.99
C ALA A 350 28.48 -26.03 26.80
N ALA A 351 29.03 -24.84 26.55
CA ALA A 351 28.66 -23.99 25.42
C ALA A 351 28.97 -24.70 24.08
N THR A 352 28.11 -24.48 23.08
CA THR A 352 28.34 -25.00 21.73
C THR A 352 29.41 -24.18 21.00
N ALA A 353 29.96 -24.72 19.90
CA ALA A 353 30.93 -23.98 19.08
C ALA A 353 30.29 -22.73 18.46
N GLU A 354 29.03 -22.82 18.06
CA GLU A 354 28.24 -21.70 17.53
C GLU A 354 28.05 -20.60 18.57
N GLN A 355 27.68 -20.94 19.81
CA GLN A 355 27.58 -19.98 20.91
C GLN A 355 28.91 -19.28 21.20
N GLN A 356 30.04 -20.00 21.12
CA GLN A 356 31.36 -19.38 21.26
C GLN A 356 31.66 -18.43 20.09
N ASN A 357 31.29 -18.79 18.87
CA ASN A 357 31.47 -17.92 17.71
C ASN A 357 30.62 -16.64 17.83
N ILE A 358 29.36 -16.76 18.26
CA ILE A 358 28.48 -15.60 18.54
C ILE A 358 29.13 -14.71 19.60
N ASN A 359 29.62 -15.29 20.70
CA ASN A 359 30.33 -14.55 21.75
C ASN A 359 31.53 -13.74 21.21
N ASP A 360 32.34 -14.36 20.35
CA ASP A 360 33.51 -13.72 19.77
C ASP A 360 33.13 -12.62 18.76
N GLU A 361 32.04 -12.84 18.01
CA GLU A 361 31.51 -11.88 17.04
C GLU A 361 30.86 -10.67 17.72
N ILE A 362 30.21 -10.84 18.89
CA ILE A 362 29.69 -9.72 19.70
C ILE A 362 30.83 -8.75 20.03
N TYR A 363 31.95 -9.24 20.55
CA TYR A 363 33.12 -8.39 20.84
C TYR A 363 33.68 -7.73 19.58
N THR A 364 33.76 -8.50 18.49
CA THR A 364 34.26 -8.01 17.19
C THR A 364 33.40 -6.85 16.69
N THR A 365 32.07 -6.99 16.75
CA THR A 365 31.10 -5.95 16.37
C THR A 365 31.21 -4.72 17.29
N LEU A 366 31.24 -4.91 18.61
CA LEU A 366 31.30 -3.80 19.58
C LEU A 366 32.61 -3.01 19.52
N THR A 367 33.68 -3.60 18.99
CA THR A 367 34.98 -2.95 18.83
C THR A 367 35.28 -2.48 17.40
N ASP A 368 34.38 -2.75 16.45
CA ASP A 368 34.49 -2.26 15.08
C ASP A 368 34.02 -0.81 14.97
N THR A 369 34.94 0.07 14.58
CA THR A 369 34.66 1.50 14.30
C THR A 369 33.64 1.71 13.18
N SER A 370 33.41 0.72 12.33
CA SER A 370 32.42 0.79 11.25
C SER A 370 30.98 0.56 11.76
N PHE A 371 30.82 -0.12 12.90
CA PHE A 371 29.54 -0.45 13.49
C PHE A 371 28.69 0.82 13.68
N ARG A 372 27.44 0.79 13.23
CA ARG A 372 26.57 1.98 13.22
C ARG A 372 26.32 2.56 14.62
N LEU A 373 26.42 1.73 15.66
CA LEU A 373 26.27 2.11 17.07
C LEU A 373 27.60 2.10 17.84
N TYR A 374 28.74 2.19 17.13
CA TYR A 374 30.06 2.20 17.76
C TYR A 374 30.17 3.25 18.87
N ASP A 375 30.70 2.83 20.01
CA ASP A 375 30.99 3.69 21.16
C ASP A 375 32.44 3.47 21.60
N ALA A 376 33.27 4.51 21.49
CA ALA A 376 34.71 4.41 21.72
C ALA A 376 35.07 4.11 23.19
N GLU A 377 34.27 4.58 24.14
CA GLU A 377 34.50 4.33 25.57
C GLU A 377 34.20 2.87 25.90
N LEU A 378 33.04 2.37 25.42
CA LEU A 378 32.69 0.96 25.56
C LEU A 378 33.73 0.05 24.90
N ALA A 379 34.11 0.32 23.65
CA ALA A 379 35.11 -0.47 22.94
C ALA A 379 36.48 -0.50 23.66
N GLY A 380 36.89 0.63 24.22
CA GLY A 380 38.10 0.73 25.05
C GLY A 380 38.01 -0.13 26.31
N LEU A 381 36.90 -0.03 27.05
CA LEU A 381 36.64 -0.83 28.25
C LEU A 381 36.70 -2.34 27.95
N LEU A 382 36.02 -2.79 26.90
CA LEU A 382 35.99 -4.19 26.52
C LEU A 382 37.37 -4.71 26.08
N THR A 383 38.15 -3.88 25.39
CA THR A 383 39.52 -4.21 24.97
C THR A 383 40.45 -4.35 26.16
N ASP A 384 40.40 -3.42 27.11
CA ASP A 384 41.18 -3.49 28.35
C ASP A 384 40.80 -4.72 29.19
N ALA A 385 39.50 -5.04 29.28
CA ALA A 385 39.01 -6.22 29.97
C ALA A 385 39.49 -7.52 29.32
N ARG A 386 39.45 -7.61 27.99
CA ARG A 386 39.98 -8.75 27.23
C ARG A 386 41.45 -8.97 27.51
N ASP A 387 42.26 -7.91 27.39
CA ASP A 387 43.71 -7.98 27.56
C ASP A 387 44.10 -8.32 29.02
N ALA A 388 43.24 -7.99 29.97
CA ALA A 388 43.36 -8.37 31.38
C ALA A 388 42.80 -9.77 31.71
N GLY A 389 42.15 -10.46 30.76
CA GLY A 389 41.50 -11.76 30.99
C GLY A 389 40.28 -11.68 31.92
N MET A 390 39.58 -10.53 31.93
CA MET A 390 38.40 -10.29 32.75
C MET A 390 37.12 -10.54 31.94
N VAL A 391 36.15 -11.19 32.56
CA VAL A 391 34.80 -11.37 32.02
C VAL A 391 33.99 -10.09 32.27
N VAL A 392 33.30 -9.60 31.24
CA VAL A 392 32.32 -8.51 31.34
C VAL A 392 30.97 -9.05 30.87
N GLN A 393 29.97 -9.02 31.73
CA GLN A 393 28.61 -9.46 31.43
C GLN A 393 27.70 -8.27 31.16
N TYR A 394 26.53 -8.53 30.56
CA TYR A 394 25.49 -7.50 30.33
C TYR A 394 25.16 -6.71 31.61
N GLN A 395 24.99 -7.39 32.73
CA GLN A 395 24.62 -6.78 34.02
C GLN A 395 25.75 -5.95 34.66
N ASP A 396 27.00 -6.08 34.18
CA ASP A 396 28.10 -5.22 34.63
C ASP A 396 28.02 -3.81 34.00
N LEU A 397 27.33 -3.69 32.86
CA LEU A 397 27.19 -2.45 32.09
C LEU A 397 25.77 -1.86 32.14
N VAL A 398 24.76 -2.72 32.34
CA VAL A 398 23.34 -2.34 32.38
C VAL A 398 22.77 -2.71 33.74
N SER A 399 22.60 -1.71 34.59
CA SER A 399 22.07 -1.87 35.94
C SER A 399 20.55 -1.72 35.98
N ASN A 400 20.01 -0.85 35.12
CA ASN A 400 18.59 -0.64 34.89
C ASN A 400 18.40 -0.40 33.39
N ASP A 401 17.68 -1.30 32.71
CA ASP A 401 17.49 -1.22 31.26
C ASP A 401 16.69 0.00 30.79
N GLN A 402 15.97 0.68 31.69
CA GLN A 402 15.28 1.94 31.41
C GLN A 402 16.24 3.13 31.48
N GLU A 403 17.11 3.18 32.49
CA GLU A 403 18.06 4.28 32.68
C GLU A 403 19.28 4.14 31.76
N ASP A 404 19.75 2.90 31.56
CA ASP A 404 20.90 2.54 30.75
C ASP A 404 20.49 2.14 29.32
N ARG A 405 19.30 2.55 28.86
CA ARG A 405 18.66 2.04 27.63
C ARG A 405 19.54 2.13 26.40
N ARG A 406 20.30 3.22 26.24
CA ARG A 406 21.23 3.39 25.11
C ARG A 406 22.27 2.28 25.08
N VAL A 407 22.94 2.03 26.21
CA VAL A 407 23.98 0.99 26.29
C VAL A 407 23.35 -0.39 26.12
N ALA A 408 22.21 -0.64 26.76
CA ALA A 408 21.45 -1.87 26.59
C ALA A 408 21.14 -2.16 25.10
N TYR A 409 20.62 -1.16 24.38
CA TYR A 409 20.29 -1.30 22.96
C TYR A 409 21.54 -1.56 22.09
N VAL A 410 22.65 -0.87 22.35
CA VAL A 410 23.93 -1.11 21.63
C VAL A 410 24.38 -2.56 21.78
N LEU A 411 24.33 -3.12 23.00
CA LEU A 411 24.70 -4.51 23.27
C LEU A 411 23.75 -5.51 22.61
N GLN A 412 22.44 -5.24 22.66
CA GLN A 412 21.42 -6.07 22.05
C GLN A 412 21.54 -6.06 20.51
N ALA A 413 21.69 -4.90 19.89
CA ALA A 413 21.86 -4.76 18.45
C ALA A 413 23.16 -5.42 17.93
N ALA A 414 24.26 -5.30 18.68
CA ALA A 414 25.51 -6.00 18.35
C ALA A 414 25.35 -7.53 18.46
N THR A 415 24.57 -8.00 19.43
CA THR A 415 24.26 -9.43 19.59
C THR A 415 23.38 -9.95 18.48
N ALA A 416 22.35 -9.20 18.08
CA ALA A 416 21.52 -9.54 16.94
C ALA A 416 22.35 -9.68 15.64
N LEU A 417 23.25 -8.72 15.38
CA LEU A 417 24.14 -8.76 14.22
C LEU A 417 25.13 -9.95 14.28
N ALA A 418 25.67 -10.24 15.47
CA ALA A 418 26.55 -11.38 15.69
C ALA A 418 25.82 -12.71 15.46
N VAL A 419 24.56 -12.82 15.89
CA VAL A 419 23.70 -13.97 15.60
C VAL A 419 23.49 -14.11 14.09
N ASP A 420 23.05 -13.06 13.40
CA ASP A 420 22.82 -13.09 11.95
C ASP A 420 24.09 -13.43 11.15
N THR A 421 25.27 -13.12 11.69
CA THR A 421 26.57 -13.41 11.07
C THR A 421 27.01 -14.87 11.24
N VAL A 422 26.63 -15.49 12.37
CA VAL A 422 27.12 -16.83 12.75
C VAL A 422 26.11 -17.93 12.48
N ASP A 423 24.83 -17.66 12.70
CA ASP A 423 23.74 -18.62 12.56
C ASP A 423 23.33 -18.77 11.08
N ASP A 424 23.21 -20.01 10.61
CA ASP A 424 22.86 -20.33 9.23
C ASP A 424 21.55 -21.14 9.21
N ASN A 425 20.45 -20.41 9.11
CA ASN A 425 19.09 -20.96 9.10
C ASN A 425 18.61 -21.36 7.69
N GLU A 426 19.44 -21.23 6.65
CA GLU A 426 19.00 -21.42 5.26
C GLU A 426 18.49 -22.84 4.99
N GLY A 427 19.19 -23.84 5.52
CA GLY A 427 18.81 -25.25 5.37
C GLY A 427 17.47 -25.58 6.03
N GLU A 428 17.20 -24.99 7.20
CA GLU A 428 15.95 -25.19 7.93
C GLU A 428 14.80 -24.42 7.28
N ALA A 429 15.02 -23.16 6.89
CA ALA A 429 14.04 -22.37 6.15
C ALA A 429 13.60 -23.06 4.85
N GLN A 430 14.54 -23.65 4.12
CA GLN A 430 14.24 -24.39 2.90
C GLN A 430 13.44 -25.67 3.18
N ALA A 431 13.71 -26.36 4.30
CA ALA A 431 12.96 -27.56 4.70
C ALA A 431 11.51 -27.21 5.06
N LEU A 432 11.29 -26.15 5.85
CA LEU A 432 9.96 -25.65 6.20
C LEU A 432 9.21 -25.15 4.97
N ALA A 433 9.88 -24.43 4.06
CA ALA A 433 9.28 -24.01 2.80
C ALA A 433 8.82 -25.20 1.95
N THR A 434 9.64 -26.25 1.84
CA THR A 434 9.26 -27.48 1.13
C THR A 434 8.10 -28.21 1.80
N ALA A 435 8.00 -28.19 3.13
CA ALA A 435 6.84 -28.72 3.84
C ALA A 435 5.57 -27.91 3.49
N ALA A 436 5.66 -26.59 3.57
CA ALA A 436 4.56 -25.67 3.26
C ALA A 436 4.10 -25.77 1.81
N ASP A 437 5.02 -25.91 0.84
CA ASP A 437 4.74 -26.05 -0.60
C ASP A 437 3.81 -27.22 -0.94
N SER A 438 3.72 -28.22 -0.05
CA SER A 438 2.79 -29.35 -0.22
C SER A 438 1.33 -29.02 0.12
N ILE A 439 1.11 -27.89 0.80
CA ILE A 439 -0.18 -27.43 1.33
C ILE A 439 -0.63 -26.15 0.62
N VAL A 440 0.28 -25.18 0.46
CA VAL A 440 -0.01 -23.88 -0.16
C VAL A 440 0.05 -23.95 -1.69
N ASP A 441 -0.67 -23.07 -2.37
CA ASP A 441 -0.71 -23.05 -3.85
C ASP A 441 0.07 -21.86 -4.43
N ALA A 442 1.38 -21.84 -4.18
CA ALA A 442 2.28 -20.82 -4.70
C ALA A 442 2.26 -20.74 -6.25
N PRO A 443 2.56 -19.57 -6.84
CA PRO A 443 2.53 -19.37 -8.29
C PRO A 443 3.44 -20.35 -9.05
N LYS A 444 2.84 -20.99 -10.05
CA LYS A 444 3.43 -22.04 -10.89
C LYS A 444 2.67 -22.11 -12.23
N PRO A 445 3.22 -22.77 -13.26
CA PRO A 445 2.51 -22.94 -14.52
C PRO A 445 1.11 -23.54 -14.32
N ARG A 446 0.10 -22.88 -14.88
CA ARG A 446 -1.30 -23.28 -14.81
C ARG A 446 -1.77 -23.94 -16.10
N THR A 447 -2.92 -24.61 -16.02
CA THR A 447 -3.58 -25.16 -17.19
C THR A 447 -4.13 -24.01 -18.03
N VAL A 448 -3.69 -23.93 -19.29
CA VAL A 448 -4.14 -22.94 -20.26
C VAL A 448 -4.63 -23.66 -21.52
N ARG A 449 -5.71 -23.16 -22.13
CA ARG A 449 -6.18 -23.63 -23.43
C ARG A 449 -6.67 -22.45 -24.26
N MET A 450 -6.19 -22.35 -25.49
CA MET A 450 -6.73 -21.45 -26.51
C MET A 450 -7.63 -22.25 -27.44
N PHE A 451 -8.77 -21.67 -27.81
CA PHE A 451 -9.77 -22.36 -28.62
C PHE A 451 -10.35 -21.50 -29.73
N ASN A 452 -10.07 -20.19 -29.73
CA ASN A 452 -10.49 -19.29 -30.77
C ASN A 452 -9.42 -18.23 -31.05
N GLN A 453 -9.41 -17.72 -32.28
CA GLN A 453 -8.61 -16.58 -32.70
C GLN A 453 -9.44 -15.71 -33.64
N ARG A 454 -9.46 -14.40 -33.40
CA ARG A 454 -10.09 -13.40 -34.27
C ARG A 454 -9.11 -12.31 -34.62
N ASP A 455 -9.30 -11.65 -35.75
CA ASP A 455 -8.56 -10.43 -36.05
C ASP A 455 -9.11 -9.26 -35.24
N GLY A 456 -8.25 -8.32 -34.82
CA GLY A 456 -8.67 -7.15 -34.05
C GLY A 456 -9.83 -6.39 -34.71
N GLY A 457 -9.76 -6.15 -36.02
CA GLY A 457 -10.81 -5.50 -36.79
C GLY A 457 -12.15 -6.24 -36.83
N GLU A 458 -12.17 -7.56 -36.60
CA GLU A 458 -13.40 -8.35 -36.48
C GLU A 458 -14.04 -8.22 -35.09
N ILE A 459 -13.25 -7.89 -34.07
CA ILE A 459 -13.72 -7.60 -32.70
C ILE A 459 -14.26 -6.18 -32.64
N ASN A 460 -13.44 -5.23 -33.08
CA ASN A 460 -13.83 -3.83 -33.18
C ASN A 460 -13.10 -3.21 -34.38
N PRO A 461 -13.83 -2.64 -35.36
CA PRO A 461 -13.23 -2.05 -36.55
C PRO A 461 -12.16 -0.98 -36.27
N ALA A 462 -12.20 -0.30 -35.12
CA ALA A 462 -11.18 0.66 -34.72
C ALA A 462 -9.79 0.02 -34.56
N LEU A 463 -9.74 -1.26 -34.16
CA LEU A 463 -8.48 -2.00 -33.95
C LEU A 463 -7.76 -2.35 -35.26
N ALA A 464 -8.44 -2.33 -36.42
CA ALA A 464 -7.80 -2.51 -37.70
C ALA A 464 -6.94 -1.29 -38.07
N GLN A 465 -5.70 -1.51 -38.50
CA GLN A 465 -4.75 -0.45 -38.85
C GLN A 465 -4.43 -0.46 -40.35
N GLU A 466 -3.91 0.65 -40.86
CA GLU A 466 -3.35 0.74 -42.21
C GLU A 466 -1.99 1.43 -42.16
N VAL A 467 -0.94 0.74 -42.64
CA VAL A 467 0.42 1.28 -42.68
C VAL A 467 0.91 1.25 -44.12
N GLN A 468 1.23 2.43 -44.67
CA GLN A 468 1.66 2.58 -46.07
C GLN A 468 0.73 1.92 -47.10
N GLY A 469 -0.60 1.97 -46.85
CA GLY A 469 -1.60 1.33 -47.71
C GLY A 469 -1.74 -0.18 -47.52
N THR A 470 -1.09 -0.76 -46.50
CA THR A 470 -1.21 -2.18 -46.13
C THR A 470 -2.13 -2.28 -44.91
N PRO A 471 -3.31 -2.93 -45.03
CA PRO A 471 -4.13 -3.25 -43.88
C PRO A 471 -3.40 -4.21 -42.95
N LEU A 472 -3.39 -3.91 -41.65
CA LEU A 472 -2.79 -4.70 -40.59
C LEU A 472 -3.82 -4.96 -39.48
N ASN A 473 -3.71 -6.13 -38.88
CA ASN A 473 -4.47 -6.52 -37.69
C ASN A 473 -3.55 -7.26 -36.74
N ILE A 474 -3.81 -7.11 -35.43
CA ILE A 474 -3.38 -8.09 -34.44
C ILE A 474 -4.27 -9.32 -34.50
N HIS A 475 -3.74 -10.46 -34.06
CA HIS A 475 -4.54 -11.60 -33.69
C HIS A 475 -4.88 -11.54 -32.21
N VAL A 476 -6.16 -11.75 -31.90
CA VAL A 476 -6.67 -11.85 -30.55
C VAL A 476 -7.07 -13.30 -30.31
N TYR A 477 -6.28 -13.98 -29.49
CA TYR A 477 -6.53 -15.34 -29.03
C TYR A 477 -7.45 -15.28 -27.81
N GLU A 478 -8.53 -16.05 -27.86
CA GLU A 478 -9.46 -16.22 -26.77
C GLU A 478 -9.30 -17.63 -26.19
N GLY A 479 -9.16 -17.70 -24.88
CA GLY A 479 -8.89 -18.94 -24.17
C GLY A 479 -9.35 -18.92 -22.73
N GLU A 480 -8.92 -19.95 -22.01
CA GLU A 480 -9.19 -20.14 -20.59
C GLU A 480 -7.91 -20.52 -19.84
N ILE A 481 -7.81 -20.06 -18.59
CA ILE A 481 -6.76 -20.41 -17.64
C ILE A 481 -7.40 -20.86 -16.32
N THR A 482 -6.91 -21.96 -15.75
CA THR A 482 -7.38 -22.44 -14.44
C THR A 482 -6.50 -21.87 -13.32
N LEU A 483 -7.08 -20.99 -12.49
CA LEU A 483 -6.39 -20.28 -11.42
C LEU A 483 -6.86 -20.77 -10.03
N PRO A 484 -5.98 -20.75 -9.01
CA PRO A 484 -6.39 -20.98 -7.64
C PRO A 484 -7.28 -19.83 -7.17
N TYR A 485 -8.33 -20.14 -6.44
CA TYR A 485 -9.22 -19.16 -5.85
C TYR A 485 -9.23 -19.33 -4.33
N PHE A 486 -8.93 -18.25 -3.63
CA PHE A 486 -8.75 -18.24 -2.17
C PHE A 486 -9.97 -17.63 -1.45
N GLN A 487 -10.77 -16.82 -2.15
CA GLN A 487 -12.02 -16.27 -1.64
C GLN A 487 -13.17 -17.31 -1.70
N GLY A 488 -14.32 -17.00 -1.12
CA GLY A 488 -15.51 -17.83 -1.20
C GLY A 488 -16.07 -17.93 -2.62
N VAL A 489 -16.16 -19.15 -3.16
CA VAL A 489 -16.81 -19.43 -4.44
C VAL A 489 -18.33 -19.45 -4.24
N PRO A 490 -19.12 -18.66 -4.98
CA PRO A 490 -20.57 -18.69 -4.87
C PRO A 490 -21.17 -19.98 -5.44
N GLU A 491 -22.36 -20.33 -4.97
CA GLU A 491 -23.17 -21.39 -5.56
C GLU A 491 -24.01 -20.82 -6.73
N GLU A 492 -24.51 -21.68 -7.62
CA GLU A 492 -25.19 -21.29 -8.89
C GLU A 492 -26.28 -20.21 -8.73
N THR A 493 -26.97 -20.18 -7.59
CA THR A 493 -28.05 -19.23 -7.32
C THR A 493 -27.87 -18.45 -6.02
N ASP A 494 -26.77 -18.67 -5.30
CA ASP A 494 -26.49 -18.02 -4.01
C ASP A 494 -25.11 -17.35 -4.05
N GLY A 495 -25.15 -16.04 -4.25
CA GLY A 495 -23.97 -15.18 -4.30
C GLY A 495 -23.47 -14.73 -2.92
N SER A 496 -24.08 -15.18 -1.80
CA SER A 496 -23.77 -14.67 -0.46
C SER A 496 -22.28 -14.78 -0.07
N ALA A 497 -21.57 -15.78 -0.60
CA ALA A 497 -20.13 -15.96 -0.40
C ALA A 497 -19.30 -14.79 -0.95
N ILE A 498 -19.73 -14.16 -2.05
CA ILE A 498 -19.05 -13.02 -2.68
C ILE A 498 -18.88 -11.85 -1.68
N ARG A 499 -19.90 -11.62 -0.84
CA ARG A 499 -19.93 -10.50 0.11
C ARG A 499 -19.39 -10.86 1.50
N SER A 500 -19.58 -12.12 1.92
CA SER A 500 -19.34 -12.54 3.30
C SER A 500 -17.99 -13.22 3.53
N ALA A 501 -17.38 -13.80 2.50
CA ALA A 501 -16.12 -14.51 2.63
C ALA A 501 -14.91 -13.55 2.70
N SER A 502 -13.89 -14.00 3.43
CA SER A 502 -12.53 -13.47 3.44
C SER A 502 -11.58 -14.67 3.35
N TRP A 503 -10.31 -14.42 3.04
CA TRP A 503 -9.29 -15.47 3.03
C TRP A 503 -9.17 -16.14 4.40
N LEU A 504 -8.97 -17.46 4.37
CA LEU A 504 -8.69 -18.29 5.53
C LEU A 504 -7.22 -18.70 5.54
N PRO A 505 -6.58 -18.86 6.71
CA PRO A 505 -5.22 -19.36 6.78
C PRO A 505 -5.16 -20.85 6.43
N ALA A 506 -4.04 -21.26 5.82
CA ALA A 506 -3.79 -22.66 5.47
C ALA A 506 -3.86 -23.59 6.69
N ASP A 507 -4.36 -24.82 6.48
CA ASP A 507 -4.38 -25.87 7.49
C ASP A 507 -3.06 -26.65 7.49
N PHE A 508 -2.21 -26.33 8.45
CA PHE A 508 -0.93 -26.98 8.73
C PHE A 508 -1.04 -28.06 9.83
N SER A 509 -2.24 -28.35 10.36
CA SER A 509 -2.42 -29.30 11.48
C SER A 509 -1.94 -30.73 11.20
N ALA A 510 -1.72 -31.09 9.94
CA ALA A 510 -1.18 -32.37 9.51
C ALA A 510 0.36 -32.44 9.51
N ASP A 511 1.06 -31.31 9.59
CA ASP A 511 2.52 -31.23 9.61
C ASP A 511 3.01 -30.56 10.89
N GLU A 512 3.58 -31.35 11.81
CA GLU A 512 4.04 -30.88 13.12
C GLU A 512 5.24 -29.91 13.05
N SER A 513 5.86 -29.73 11.88
CA SER A 513 6.96 -28.77 11.69
C SER A 513 6.47 -27.36 11.36
N LEU A 514 5.21 -27.20 10.98
CA LEU A 514 4.62 -25.93 10.57
C LEU A 514 3.66 -25.39 11.65
N ASP A 515 3.77 -24.09 11.92
CA ASP A 515 2.92 -23.44 12.91
C ASP A 515 1.50 -23.21 12.38
N GLN A 516 0.51 -23.84 13.04
CA GLN A 516 -0.90 -23.63 12.72
C GLN A 516 -1.36 -22.23 13.17
N ALA A 517 -2.09 -21.54 12.29
CA ALA A 517 -2.75 -20.27 12.62
C ALA A 517 -3.71 -20.44 13.81
N PRO A 518 -3.64 -19.59 14.87
CA PRO A 518 -4.50 -19.68 16.05
C PRO A 518 -5.97 -19.34 15.80
N SER A 519 -6.28 -18.73 14.65
CA SER A 519 -7.60 -18.22 14.28
C SER A 519 -7.86 -18.36 12.78
N ASN A 520 -8.98 -17.82 12.31
CA ASN A 520 -9.29 -17.72 10.88
C ASN A 520 -8.88 -16.36 10.27
N ARG A 521 -7.76 -15.79 10.73
CA ARG A 521 -7.21 -14.53 10.24
C ARG A 521 -5.89 -14.80 9.51
N VAL A 522 -5.76 -14.21 8.32
CA VAL A 522 -4.50 -14.17 7.57
C VAL A 522 -3.80 -12.86 7.91
N THR A 523 -2.63 -12.95 8.51
CA THR A 523 -1.79 -11.84 8.97
C THR A 523 -0.36 -12.02 8.49
N TYR A 524 0.51 -11.02 8.57
CA TYR A 524 1.93 -11.24 8.25
C TYR A 524 2.62 -12.28 9.14
N ARG A 525 2.04 -12.63 10.31
CA ARG A 525 2.53 -13.70 11.20
C ARG A 525 2.07 -15.09 10.80
N PHE A 526 0.86 -15.19 10.23
CA PHE A 526 0.29 -16.42 9.70
C PHE A 526 -0.19 -16.16 8.26
N PRO A 527 0.75 -15.97 7.32
CA PRO A 527 0.44 -15.37 6.02
C PRO A 527 -0.12 -16.36 5.00
N PHE A 528 0.10 -17.66 5.20
CA PHE A 528 -0.24 -18.67 4.20
C PHE A 528 -1.75 -18.86 4.09
N VAL A 529 -2.27 -18.82 2.87
CA VAL A 529 -3.71 -18.86 2.60
C VAL A 529 -4.18 -20.25 2.19
N GLU A 530 -5.38 -20.62 2.65
CA GLU A 530 -6.05 -21.85 2.25
C GLU A 530 -6.68 -21.70 0.86
N LYS A 531 -6.38 -22.63 -0.06
CA LYS A 531 -7.04 -22.67 -1.36
C LYS A 531 -8.49 -23.17 -1.22
N SER A 532 -9.44 -22.26 -1.44
CA SER A 532 -10.87 -22.57 -1.44
C SER A 532 -11.31 -23.40 -2.65
N GLY A 533 -10.66 -23.21 -3.81
CA GLY A 533 -10.95 -23.97 -5.02
C GLY A 533 -10.09 -23.57 -6.22
N GLU A 534 -10.50 -24.02 -7.39
CA GLU A 534 -9.93 -23.60 -8.68
C GLU A 534 -11.04 -23.04 -9.55
N THR A 535 -10.72 -22.01 -10.33
CA THR A 535 -11.66 -21.36 -11.26
C THR A 535 -11.05 -21.34 -12.65
N THR A 536 -11.78 -21.82 -13.64
CA THR A 536 -11.39 -21.73 -15.06
C THR A 536 -11.98 -20.46 -15.64
N VAL A 537 -11.12 -19.50 -15.97
CA VAL A 537 -11.50 -18.12 -16.23
C VAL A 537 -10.94 -17.65 -17.57
N PRO A 538 -11.54 -16.65 -18.23
CA PRO A 538 -11.09 -16.19 -19.52
C PRO A 538 -9.69 -15.57 -19.47
N ILE A 539 -8.90 -15.89 -20.49
CA ILE A 539 -7.65 -15.21 -20.80
C ILE A 539 -7.70 -14.73 -22.25
N VAL A 540 -7.24 -13.50 -22.48
CA VAL A 540 -7.10 -12.93 -23.81
C VAL A 540 -5.63 -12.63 -24.08
N VAL A 541 -5.17 -13.00 -25.28
CA VAL A 541 -3.80 -12.71 -25.74
C VAL A 541 -3.87 -11.99 -27.08
N ALA A 542 -3.39 -10.76 -27.12
CA ALA A 542 -3.22 -10.00 -28.35
C ALA A 542 -1.78 -10.14 -28.83
N ALA A 543 -1.58 -10.51 -30.09
CA ALA A 543 -0.27 -10.73 -30.66
C ALA A 543 -0.16 -10.28 -32.12
N PRO A 544 1.05 -9.93 -32.60
CA PRO A 544 1.32 -9.64 -34.01
C PRO A 544 0.95 -10.80 -34.94
N ASP A 545 0.34 -10.50 -36.10
CA ASP A 545 0.16 -11.48 -37.18
C ASP A 545 1.48 -11.63 -37.97
N THR A 546 2.20 -12.71 -37.69
CA THR A 546 3.49 -13.03 -38.30
C THR A 546 3.39 -13.50 -39.75
N ASN A 547 2.18 -13.66 -40.29
CA ASN A 547 1.97 -13.90 -41.72
C ASN A 547 1.94 -12.59 -42.53
N GLN A 548 1.80 -11.44 -41.87
CA GLN A 548 1.82 -10.14 -42.55
C GLN A 548 3.23 -9.76 -42.99
N THR A 549 3.35 -9.23 -44.21
CA THR A 549 4.65 -8.96 -44.84
C THR A 549 5.49 -7.91 -44.14
N LEU A 550 4.87 -6.97 -43.41
CA LEU A 550 5.57 -5.94 -42.64
C LEU A 550 6.07 -6.48 -41.29
N ILE A 551 5.42 -7.52 -40.74
CA ILE A 551 5.68 -8.06 -39.41
C ILE A 551 6.59 -9.29 -39.47
N ALA A 552 6.39 -10.20 -40.44
CA ALA A 552 7.15 -11.45 -40.54
C ALA A 552 8.68 -11.30 -40.47
N PRO A 553 9.31 -10.27 -41.07
CA PRO A 553 10.76 -10.07 -40.96
C PRO A 553 11.25 -9.61 -39.58
N GLN A 554 10.33 -9.13 -38.73
CA GLN A 554 10.61 -8.49 -37.44
C GLN A 554 10.44 -9.46 -36.26
N THR A 555 10.02 -10.70 -36.49
CA THR A 555 9.89 -11.69 -35.42
C THR A 555 11.23 -11.87 -34.69
N PRO A 556 11.30 -11.55 -33.38
CA PRO A 556 12.57 -11.61 -32.67
C PRO A 556 13.05 -13.05 -32.52
N ALA A 557 14.36 -13.25 -32.54
CA ALA A 557 14.97 -14.58 -32.55
C ALA A 557 14.65 -15.43 -31.30
N ASN A 558 14.38 -14.76 -30.17
CA ASN A 558 14.08 -15.39 -28.88
C ASN A 558 12.58 -15.37 -28.52
N GLY A 559 11.72 -14.94 -29.46
CA GLY A 559 10.29 -14.72 -29.21
C GLY A 559 9.94 -13.26 -28.91
N PHE A 560 8.64 -12.96 -28.90
CA PHE A 560 8.13 -11.63 -28.67
C PHE A 560 8.18 -11.25 -27.18
N PRO A 561 8.57 -10.01 -26.84
CA PRO A 561 8.44 -9.49 -25.47
C PRO A 561 6.97 -9.46 -25.03
N VAL A 562 6.73 -9.59 -23.73
CA VAL A 562 5.38 -9.75 -23.15
C VAL A 562 5.00 -8.57 -22.28
N ILE A 563 3.80 -8.05 -22.48
CA ILE A 563 3.12 -7.11 -21.59
C ILE A 563 2.01 -7.87 -20.87
N ILE A 564 2.04 -7.89 -19.54
CA ILE A 564 0.90 -8.30 -18.71
C ILE A 564 0.12 -7.02 -18.38
N TYR A 565 -1.14 -6.93 -18.81
CA TYR A 565 -1.98 -5.74 -18.62
C TYR A 565 -3.19 -6.05 -17.74
N GLN A 566 -3.23 -5.43 -16.55
CA GLN A 566 -4.43 -5.37 -15.71
C GLN A 566 -5.35 -4.20 -16.10
N HIS A 567 -6.57 -4.50 -16.55
CA HIS A 567 -7.59 -3.50 -16.90
C HIS A 567 -8.13 -2.74 -15.66
N ALA A 568 -8.70 -1.55 -15.86
CA ALA A 568 -9.32 -0.74 -14.80
C ALA A 568 -10.52 -1.42 -14.11
N VAL A 569 -10.78 -1.07 -12.84
CA VAL A 569 -11.82 -1.70 -12.00
C VAL A 569 -13.26 -1.47 -12.48
N THR A 570 -13.49 -0.54 -13.40
CA THR A 570 -14.81 -0.25 -13.96
C THR A 570 -15.01 -0.87 -15.35
N THR A 571 -14.06 -1.67 -15.82
CA THR A 571 -14.07 -2.26 -17.17
C THR A 571 -13.95 -3.78 -17.12
N ASP A 572 -13.63 -4.39 -18.25
CA ASP A 572 -13.35 -5.82 -18.41
C ASP A 572 -12.07 -6.02 -19.23
N ARG A 573 -11.65 -7.29 -19.37
CA ARG A 573 -10.45 -7.72 -20.11
C ARG A 573 -10.34 -7.20 -21.55
N SER A 574 -11.44 -6.82 -22.21
CA SER A 574 -11.36 -6.24 -23.56
C SER A 574 -10.72 -4.86 -23.59
N ALA A 575 -10.69 -4.15 -22.45
CA ALA A 575 -10.10 -2.82 -22.33
C ALA A 575 -8.59 -2.78 -22.65
N ILE A 576 -7.91 -3.94 -22.66
CA ILE A 576 -6.48 -4.00 -23.00
C ILE A 576 -6.21 -3.82 -24.49
N LEU A 577 -7.21 -4.10 -25.35
CA LEU A 577 -7.03 -4.25 -26.79
C LEU A 577 -6.52 -3.00 -27.51
N PRO A 578 -6.89 -1.76 -27.15
CA PRO A 578 -6.37 -0.56 -27.82
C PRO A 578 -4.84 -0.42 -27.68
N LEU A 579 -4.33 -0.45 -26.44
CA LEU A 579 -2.88 -0.41 -26.18
C LEU A 579 -2.18 -1.66 -26.73
N ALA A 580 -2.79 -2.83 -26.59
CA ALA A 580 -2.24 -4.07 -27.14
C ALA A 580 -2.13 -4.06 -28.67
N THR A 581 -3.08 -3.40 -29.36
CA THR A 581 -3.04 -3.22 -30.82
C THR A 581 -1.88 -2.34 -31.21
N ALA A 582 -1.69 -1.21 -30.54
CA ALA A 582 -0.57 -0.31 -30.79
C ALA A 582 0.78 -0.99 -30.50
N ALA A 583 0.90 -1.71 -29.39
CA ALA A 583 2.13 -2.43 -29.03
C ALA A 583 2.39 -3.66 -29.93
N GLY A 584 1.35 -4.37 -30.35
CA GLY A 584 1.47 -5.55 -31.21
C GLY A 584 1.75 -5.23 -32.68
N LEU A 585 1.62 -3.97 -33.09
CA LEU A 585 1.88 -3.51 -34.47
C LEU A 585 3.04 -2.52 -34.58
N SER A 586 3.69 -2.18 -33.46
CA SER A 586 4.76 -1.18 -33.37
C SER A 586 5.92 -1.44 -34.35
N CYS A 587 6.31 -2.70 -34.54
CA CYS A 587 7.39 -3.10 -35.45
C CYS A 587 7.00 -3.09 -36.94
N ALA A 588 5.73 -2.90 -37.27
CA ALA A 588 5.27 -2.85 -38.67
C ALA A 588 5.66 -1.55 -39.38
N ASP A 589 6.00 -0.50 -38.63
CA ASP A 589 6.55 0.73 -39.17
C ASP A 589 8.06 0.56 -39.50
N PRO A 590 8.48 0.66 -40.78
CA PRO A 590 9.89 0.62 -41.14
C PRO A 590 10.72 1.81 -40.64
N GLY A 591 10.07 2.87 -40.14
CA GLY A 591 10.69 4.02 -39.47
C GLY A 591 11.00 3.77 -37.99
N ASN A 592 10.41 2.74 -37.39
CA ASN A 592 10.54 2.40 -35.98
C ASN A 592 11.56 1.27 -35.74
N THR A 593 12.22 1.29 -34.59
CA THR A 593 13.16 0.25 -34.13
C THR A 593 12.61 -0.61 -33.00
N PHE A 594 11.40 -0.34 -32.50
CA PHE A 594 10.77 -1.11 -31.43
C PHE A 594 10.31 -2.50 -31.90
N ASP A 595 10.39 -3.48 -31.00
CA ASP A 595 9.81 -4.80 -31.21
C ASP A 595 8.29 -4.74 -31.19
N CYS A 596 7.63 -5.68 -31.87
CA CYS A 596 6.21 -5.95 -31.61
C CYS A 596 6.07 -6.70 -30.28
N PHE A 597 4.98 -6.46 -29.56
CA PHE A 597 4.75 -7.07 -28.25
C PHE A 597 3.57 -8.05 -28.29
N VAL A 598 3.60 -9.02 -27.38
CA VAL A 598 2.43 -9.82 -27.02
C VAL A 598 1.83 -9.21 -25.76
N THR A 599 0.53 -8.96 -25.75
CA THR A 599 -0.17 -8.46 -24.55
C THR A 599 -1.14 -9.49 -24.03
N ILE A 600 -1.06 -9.78 -22.73
CA ILE A 600 -1.86 -10.79 -22.03
C ILE A 600 -2.73 -10.07 -21.00
N GLY A 601 -4.02 -10.40 -20.97
CA GLY A 601 -4.92 -9.91 -19.93
C GLY A 601 -5.93 -10.97 -19.48
N ILE A 602 -6.35 -10.82 -18.23
CA ILE A 602 -7.44 -11.56 -17.59
C ILE A 602 -8.31 -10.54 -16.84
N ASP A 603 -9.54 -10.91 -16.50
CA ASP A 603 -10.33 -10.05 -15.62
C ASP A 603 -9.82 -10.12 -14.18
N GLN A 604 -9.97 -9.00 -13.47
CA GLN A 604 -9.84 -8.99 -12.02
C GLN A 604 -10.89 -9.93 -11.35
N PRO A 605 -10.68 -10.32 -10.08
CA PRO A 605 -11.72 -11.02 -9.34
C PRO A 605 -13.05 -10.26 -9.38
N LEU A 606 -14.17 -10.96 -9.52
CA LEU A 606 -15.52 -10.37 -9.60
C LEU A 606 -15.78 -9.44 -10.80
N HIS A 607 -14.92 -9.50 -11.83
CA HIS A 607 -15.11 -8.79 -13.10
C HIS A 607 -15.41 -9.78 -14.25
N GLY A 608 -15.69 -9.24 -15.42
CA GLY A 608 -15.92 -10.03 -16.63
C GLY A 608 -16.98 -9.40 -17.52
N ILE A 609 -17.31 -10.12 -18.58
CA ILE A 609 -18.24 -9.65 -19.60
C ILE A 609 -19.60 -10.29 -19.36
N PHE A 610 -20.67 -9.50 -19.31
CA PHE A 610 -22.04 -10.02 -19.27
C PHE A 610 -22.66 -10.20 -20.66
N GLY A 611 -22.42 -9.25 -21.56
CA GLY A 611 -23.02 -9.20 -22.90
C GLY A 611 -21.98 -8.95 -23.99
N GLU A 612 -21.51 -7.72 -24.11
CA GLU A 612 -20.39 -7.33 -24.97
C GLU A 612 -19.44 -6.50 -24.12
N GLY A 613 -18.15 -6.81 -24.17
CA GLY A 613 -17.12 -6.09 -23.41
C GLY A 613 -16.93 -4.67 -23.94
N VAL A 614 -16.28 -3.83 -23.16
CA VAL A 614 -16.07 -2.40 -23.49
C VAL A 614 -15.40 -2.17 -24.86
N VAL A 615 -14.61 -3.11 -25.37
CA VAL A 615 -13.99 -3.07 -26.72
C VAL A 615 -14.45 -4.23 -27.62
N GLY A 616 -15.57 -4.90 -27.33
CA GLY A 616 -16.24 -5.82 -28.27
C GLY A 616 -15.96 -7.32 -28.12
N LEU A 617 -15.33 -7.76 -27.02
CA LEU A 617 -15.21 -9.19 -26.71
C LEU A 617 -16.54 -9.76 -26.20
N ASN A 618 -16.75 -11.06 -26.39
CA ASN A 618 -17.94 -11.77 -25.91
C ASN A 618 -17.66 -12.51 -24.59
N PRO A 619 -18.69 -12.77 -23.76
CA PRO A 619 -18.53 -13.58 -22.56
C PRO A 619 -18.10 -14.99 -22.89
N ILE A 620 -17.18 -15.57 -22.12
CA ILE A 620 -16.60 -16.91 -22.37
C ILE A 620 -17.68 -18.00 -22.45
N THR A 621 -18.75 -17.85 -21.67
CA THR A 621 -19.89 -18.76 -21.64
C THR A 621 -20.69 -18.81 -22.94
N SER A 622 -20.50 -17.82 -23.83
CA SER A 622 -21.10 -17.77 -25.16
C SER A 622 -20.14 -18.18 -26.28
N GLN A 623 -18.85 -18.43 -25.97
CA GLN A 623 -17.83 -18.70 -26.96
C GLN A 623 -17.81 -20.20 -27.32
N ASP A 624 -17.87 -20.47 -28.63
CA ASP A 624 -17.71 -21.83 -29.13
C ASP A 624 -16.31 -22.35 -28.79
N GLY A 625 -16.27 -23.55 -28.21
CA GLY A 625 -15.01 -24.19 -27.83
C GLY A 625 -14.56 -23.95 -26.40
N ALA A 626 -15.17 -23.03 -25.63
CA ALA A 626 -14.92 -22.89 -24.19
C ALA A 626 -15.29 -24.17 -23.42
N SER A 627 -14.60 -24.45 -22.31
CA SER A 627 -14.94 -25.60 -21.47
C SER A 627 -16.26 -25.37 -20.75
N ALA A 628 -16.96 -26.46 -20.38
CA ALA A 628 -18.22 -26.35 -19.64
C ALA A 628 -18.04 -25.76 -18.24
N ASP A 629 -16.82 -25.84 -17.69
CA ASP A 629 -16.45 -25.32 -16.38
C ASP A 629 -15.89 -23.88 -16.45
N ALA A 630 -15.76 -23.31 -17.66
CA ALA A 630 -15.30 -21.94 -17.84
C ALA A 630 -16.38 -20.95 -17.40
N VAL A 631 -15.97 -19.97 -16.58
CA VAL A 631 -16.87 -18.97 -16.03
C VAL A 631 -16.21 -17.59 -16.07
N GLU A 632 -17.03 -16.57 -16.24
CA GLU A 632 -16.62 -15.19 -15.97
C GLU A 632 -16.28 -15.03 -14.48
N ARG A 633 -15.35 -14.12 -14.14
CA ARG A 633 -14.87 -13.99 -12.75
C ARG A 633 -15.90 -13.39 -11.80
N HIS A 634 -16.98 -12.83 -12.33
CA HIS A 634 -18.16 -12.40 -11.59
C HIS A 634 -19.16 -13.55 -11.30
N PHE A 635 -18.90 -14.78 -11.77
CA PHE A 635 -19.72 -15.98 -11.50
C PHE A 635 -21.21 -15.86 -11.90
N GLY A 636 -21.52 -14.99 -12.86
CA GLY A 636 -22.91 -14.67 -13.24
C GLY A 636 -23.65 -13.72 -12.27
N PHE A 637 -22.98 -13.17 -11.25
CA PHE A 637 -23.53 -12.22 -10.30
C PHE A 637 -23.10 -10.78 -10.59
N ALA A 638 -23.97 -9.84 -10.27
CA ALA A 638 -23.68 -8.42 -10.24
C ALA A 638 -24.40 -7.79 -9.04
N ALA A 639 -24.02 -6.56 -8.68
CA ALA A 639 -24.66 -5.84 -7.59
C ALA A 639 -26.07 -5.37 -7.98
N ASP A 640 -27.04 -5.57 -7.09
CA ASP A 640 -28.30 -4.83 -7.14
C ASP A 640 -28.13 -3.38 -6.62
N ALA A 641 -29.24 -2.65 -6.52
CA ALA A 641 -29.24 -1.26 -6.02
C ALA A 641 -28.77 -1.12 -4.55
N ASP A 642 -28.68 -2.23 -3.85
CA ASP A 642 -28.32 -2.35 -2.43
C ASP A 642 -26.96 -3.03 -2.24
N LEU A 643 -26.21 -3.22 -3.33
CA LEU A 643 -24.91 -3.92 -3.37
C LEU A 643 -24.98 -5.38 -2.90
N ASN A 644 -26.16 -6.00 -2.98
CA ASN A 644 -26.27 -7.44 -2.79
C ASN A 644 -25.92 -8.17 -4.09
N PRO A 645 -25.24 -9.32 -3.98
CA PRO A 645 -24.98 -10.15 -5.14
C PRO A 645 -26.30 -10.80 -5.60
N VAL A 646 -26.74 -10.44 -6.80
CA VAL A 646 -27.90 -11.04 -7.48
C VAL A 646 -27.48 -11.59 -8.85
N LEU A 647 -28.24 -12.53 -9.38
CA LEU A 647 -27.99 -13.06 -10.71
C LEU A 647 -28.13 -11.93 -11.74
N ALA A 648 -27.17 -11.81 -12.64
CA ALA A 648 -27.12 -10.72 -13.61
C ALA A 648 -28.35 -10.66 -14.53
N GLY A 649 -28.98 -11.81 -14.80
CA GLY A 649 -30.24 -11.89 -15.56
C GLY A 649 -31.45 -11.23 -14.87
N GLU A 650 -31.34 -10.86 -13.60
CA GLU A 650 -32.35 -10.12 -12.85
C GLU A 650 -32.20 -8.59 -13.00
N LEU A 651 -31.05 -8.14 -13.50
CA LEU A 651 -30.72 -6.73 -13.69
C LEU A 651 -30.97 -6.29 -15.14
N GLN A 652 -31.26 -5.00 -15.32
CA GLN A 652 -31.38 -4.44 -16.68
C GLN A 652 -30.00 -4.23 -17.32
N GLU A 653 -29.04 -3.75 -16.54
CA GLU A 653 -27.69 -3.37 -16.97
C GLU A 653 -26.71 -3.84 -15.89
N PRO A 654 -26.32 -5.13 -15.87
CA PRO A 654 -25.32 -5.62 -14.93
C PRO A 654 -23.94 -5.03 -15.25
N GLU A 655 -23.24 -4.54 -14.23
CA GLU A 655 -21.94 -3.88 -14.37
C GLU A 655 -20.79 -4.79 -13.89
N SER A 656 -19.74 -4.90 -14.71
CA SER A 656 -18.49 -5.60 -14.36
C SER A 656 -17.86 -4.95 -13.11
N GLY A 657 -17.35 -5.76 -12.18
CA GLY A 657 -16.68 -5.26 -10.98
C GLY A 657 -17.59 -4.64 -9.92
N SER A 658 -18.91 -4.61 -10.14
CA SER A 658 -19.87 -3.97 -9.22
C SER A 658 -19.90 -4.55 -7.80
N LEU A 659 -19.38 -5.77 -7.60
CA LEU A 659 -19.25 -6.45 -6.31
C LEU A 659 -17.80 -6.50 -5.78
N TYR A 660 -16.85 -5.89 -6.49
CA TYR A 660 -15.42 -5.95 -6.14
C TYR A 660 -15.09 -5.20 -4.86
N LEU A 661 -15.72 -4.04 -4.65
CA LEU A 661 -15.56 -3.20 -3.47
C LEU A 661 -16.69 -3.46 -2.47
N ASN A 662 -16.33 -3.75 -1.22
CA ASN A 662 -17.26 -4.06 -0.15
C ASN A 662 -16.99 -3.20 1.08
N PHE A 663 -17.64 -2.05 1.11
CA PHE A 663 -17.61 -1.08 2.21
C PHE A 663 -18.24 -1.62 3.52
N THR A 664 -18.83 -2.82 3.51
CA THR A 664 -19.35 -3.48 4.73
C THR A 664 -18.49 -4.63 5.22
N ASN A 665 -17.48 -5.03 4.44
CA ASN A 665 -16.53 -6.08 4.78
C ASN A 665 -15.17 -5.73 4.18
N TYR A 666 -14.34 -5.06 4.98
CA TYR A 666 -13.05 -4.54 4.53
C TYR A 666 -12.07 -5.66 4.17
N ALA A 667 -12.08 -6.76 4.92
CA ALA A 667 -11.24 -7.93 4.64
C ALA A 667 -11.59 -8.54 3.27
N ASN A 668 -12.89 -8.60 2.92
CA ASN A 668 -13.32 -9.05 1.59
C ASN A 668 -12.76 -8.17 0.47
N THR A 669 -12.81 -6.84 0.61
CA THR A 669 -12.22 -5.90 -0.38
C THR A 669 -10.70 -6.11 -0.51
N ARG A 670 -9.99 -6.16 0.63
CA ARG A 670 -8.55 -6.43 0.68
C ARG A 670 -8.20 -7.73 -0.06
N ASP A 671 -8.95 -8.79 0.22
CA ASP A 671 -8.66 -10.12 -0.30
C ASP A 671 -9.02 -10.26 -1.80
N ASN A 672 -10.00 -9.49 -2.30
CA ASN A 672 -10.24 -9.36 -3.74
C ASN A 672 -9.05 -8.71 -4.45
N MET A 673 -8.42 -7.69 -3.85
CA MET A 673 -7.22 -7.05 -4.40
C MET A 673 -6.00 -7.97 -4.35
N ARG A 674 -5.78 -8.67 -3.23
CA ARG A 674 -4.70 -9.66 -3.08
C ARG A 674 -4.87 -10.85 -4.03
N GLN A 675 -6.11 -11.31 -4.27
CA GLN A 675 -6.40 -12.34 -5.26
C GLN A 675 -5.97 -11.89 -6.66
N GLY A 676 -6.28 -10.65 -7.05
CA GLY A 676 -5.83 -10.07 -8.32
C GLY A 676 -4.31 -10.12 -8.48
N ALA A 677 -3.55 -9.76 -7.44
CA ALA A 677 -2.08 -9.86 -7.45
C ALA A 677 -1.59 -11.31 -7.64
N LEU A 678 -2.16 -12.27 -6.91
CA LEU A 678 -1.82 -13.70 -7.06
C LEU A 678 -2.19 -14.25 -8.44
N ASP A 679 -3.26 -13.77 -9.05
CA ASP A 679 -3.65 -14.18 -10.40
C ASP A 679 -2.64 -13.70 -11.45
N LEU A 680 -2.17 -12.44 -11.34
CA LEU A 680 -1.12 -11.91 -12.21
C LEU A 680 0.21 -12.68 -12.04
N LEU A 681 0.57 -13.07 -10.81
CA LEU A 681 1.72 -13.93 -10.54
C LEU A 681 1.57 -15.30 -11.20
N ASN A 682 0.37 -15.89 -11.19
CA ASN A 682 0.10 -17.15 -11.86
C ASN A 682 0.10 -17.02 -13.40
N VAL A 683 -0.34 -15.89 -13.95
CA VAL A 683 -0.22 -15.57 -15.39
C VAL A 683 1.27 -15.49 -15.77
N ASN A 684 2.09 -14.77 -15.00
CA ASN A 684 3.54 -14.70 -15.21
C ASN A 684 4.20 -16.09 -15.13
N ALA A 685 3.83 -16.90 -14.14
CA ALA A 685 4.32 -18.27 -14.03
C ALA A 685 3.87 -19.19 -15.17
N SER A 686 2.87 -18.77 -15.97
CA SER A 686 2.24 -19.57 -17.02
C SER A 686 2.63 -19.15 -18.44
N LEU A 687 3.59 -18.24 -18.64
CA LEU A 687 3.96 -17.75 -19.98
C LEU A 687 4.27 -18.86 -20.98
N GLN A 688 5.02 -19.89 -20.59
CA GLN A 688 5.28 -21.05 -21.46
C GLN A 688 4.00 -21.87 -21.74
N ALA A 689 3.12 -22.03 -20.75
CA ALA A 689 1.85 -22.75 -20.94
C ALA A 689 0.90 -22.00 -21.89
N ILE A 690 0.92 -20.66 -21.87
CA ILE A 690 0.19 -19.80 -22.80
C ILE A 690 0.72 -19.97 -24.22
N GLU A 691 2.04 -19.94 -24.41
CA GLU A 691 2.68 -20.22 -25.70
C GLU A 691 2.29 -21.60 -26.24
N ASP A 692 2.44 -22.64 -25.41
CA ASP A 692 2.11 -24.02 -25.76
C ASP A 692 0.62 -24.17 -26.15
N ALA A 693 -0.28 -23.49 -25.44
CA ALA A 693 -1.71 -23.50 -25.73
C ALA A 693 -2.07 -22.85 -27.08
N ILE A 694 -1.42 -21.73 -27.42
CA ILE A 694 -1.59 -21.09 -28.73
C ILE A 694 -1.06 -22.01 -29.85
N ASN A 695 0.12 -22.60 -29.65
CA ASN A 695 0.70 -23.55 -30.61
C ASN A 695 -0.16 -24.81 -30.79
N ALA A 696 -0.80 -25.29 -29.72
CA ALA A 696 -1.75 -26.40 -29.79
C ALA A 696 -3.03 -26.01 -30.55
N CYS A 697 -3.57 -24.80 -30.34
CA CYS A 697 -4.72 -24.28 -31.08
C CYS A 697 -4.41 -24.19 -32.59
N GLN A 698 -3.21 -23.73 -32.95
CA GLN A 698 -2.77 -23.71 -34.33
C GLN A 698 -2.62 -25.11 -34.92
N ALA A 699 -2.03 -26.06 -34.18
CA ALA A 699 -1.90 -27.44 -34.62
C ALA A 699 -3.26 -28.14 -34.80
N ALA A 700 -4.28 -27.74 -34.04
CA ALA A 700 -5.66 -28.21 -34.18
C ALA A 700 -6.39 -27.62 -35.41
N GLY A 701 -5.89 -26.49 -35.92
CA GLY A 701 -6.49 -25.74 -37.03
C GLY A 701 -7.55 -24.73 -36.59
N ASP A 702 -7.66 -24.48 -35.29
CA ASP A 702 -8.60 -23.51 -34.69
C ASP A 702 -8.00 -22.10 -34.64
N CYS A 703 -6.67 -21.98 -34.68
CA CYS A 703 -5.94 -20.72 -34.76
C CYS A 703 -5.08 -20.64 -36.04
N ALA A 704 -4.87 -19.43 -36.58
CA ALA A 704 -4.17 -19.24 -37.85
C ALA A 704 -2.65 -19.42 -37.74
N GLN A 705 -2.06 -19.04 -36.61
CA GLN A 705 -0.63 -19.13 -36.36
C GLN A 705 -0.31 -19.52 -34.91
N GLY A 706 0.87 -20.10 -34.71
CA GLY A 706 1.47 -20.28 -33.39
C GLY A 706 2.11 -18.99 -32.87
N LEU A 707 2.66 -19.04 -31.67
CA LEU A 707 3.36 -17.92 -31.04
C LEU A 707 4.69 -18.38 -30.44
N SER A 708 5.64 -17.45 -30.33
CA SER A 708 6.85 -17.60 -29.53
C SER A 708 7.00 -16.37 -28.65
N ILE A 709 7.14 -16.58 -27.34
CA ILE A 709 7.24 -15.60 -26.28
C ILE A 709 8.67 -15.60 -25.73
N ASP A 710 9.19 -14.42 -25.42
CA ASP A 710 10.46 -14.23 -24.71
C ASP A 710 10.21 -14.01 -23.21
N PRO A 711 10.30 -15.04 -22.35
CA PRO A 711 10.06 -14.90 -20.91
C PRO A 711 11.17 -14.10 -20.20
N SER A 712 12.27 -13.76 -20.89
CA SER A 712 13.29 -12.87 -20.30
C SER A 712 12.94 -11.40 -20.42
N ARG A 713 11.88 -11.05 -21.17
CA ARG A 713 11.43 -9.67 -21.41
C ARG A 713 9.94 -9.52 -21.11
N VAL A 714 9.65 -9.38 -19.82
CA VAL A 714 8.29 -9.22 -19.29
C VAL A 714 8.11 -7.81 -18.74
N TYR A 715 7.00 -7.19 -19.10
CA TYR A 715 6.62 -5.83 -18.72
C TYR A 715 5.21 -5.82 -18.12
N PHE A 716 4.93 -4.81 -17.30
CA PHE A 716 3.64 -4.69 -16.65
C PHE A 716 2.96 -3.37 -16.97
N LEU A 717 1.64 -3.42 -17.13
CA LEU A 717 0.79 -2.25 -17.30
C LEU A 717 -0.44 -2.35 -16.41
N SER A 718 -0.80 -1.25 -15.75
CA SER A 718 -2.04 -1.10 -14.97
C SER A 718 -2.70 0.24 -15.28
N HIS A 719 -4.01 0.34 -15.10
CA HIS A 719 -4.76 1.58 -15.35
C HIS A 719 -5.76 1.87 -14.22
N SER A 720 -5.84 3.12 -13.75
CA SER A 720 -6.82 3.55 -12.75
C SER A 720 -6.63 2.85 -11.39
N LEU A 721 -7.76 2.58 -10.70
CA LEU A 721 -7.85 1.83 -9.46
C LEU A 721 -7.36 0.37 -9.58
N SER A 722 -7.10 -0.17 -10.77
CA SER A 722 -6.50 -1.52 -10.86
C SER A 722 -5.06 -1.57 -10.35
N GLY A 723 -4.43 -0.41 -10.12
CA GLY A 723 -3.22 -0.32 -9.31
C GLY A 723 -3.41 -0.92 -7.91
N MET A 724 -4.63 -0.90 -7.36
CA MET A 724 -4.95 -1.59 -6.12
C MET A 724 -4.84 -3.11 -6.35
N GLY A 725 -3.85 -3.75 -5.73
CA GLY A 725 -3.44 -5.13 -6.02
C GLY A 725 -2.52 -5.27 -7.24
N GLY A 726 -2.77 -4.56 -8.34
CA GLY A 726 -1.90 -4.60 -9.53
C GLY A 726 -0.50 -4.04 -9.29
N ALA A 727 -0.37 -2.95 -8.51
CA ALA A 727 0.93 -2.35 -8.16
C ALA A 727 1.76 -3.25 -7.25
N ALA A 728 1.15 -4.22 -6.55
CA ALA A 728 1.88 -5.20 -5.75
C ALA A 728 2.57 -6.27 -6.62
N PHE A 729 2.08 -6.53 -7.84
CA PHE A 729 2.55 -7.65 -8.66
C PHE A 729 4.04 -7.55 -9.03
N PRO A 730 4.55 -6.48 -9.68
CA PRO A 730 5.97 -6.40 -10.06
C PRO A 730 6.98 -6.56 -8.90
N PRO A 731 6.87 -5.82 -7.78
CA PRO A 731 7.83 -5.96 -6.69
C PRO A 731 7.77 -7.34 -6.02
N VAL A 732 6.57 -7.88 -5.77
CA VAL A 732 6.41 -9.23 -5.19
C VAL A 732 6.96 -10.30 -6.15
N ASN A 733 6.69 -10.20 -7.45
CA ASN A 733 7.20 -11.12 -8.46
C ASN A 733 8.72 -11.17 -8.46
N ASN A 734 9.37 -10.01 -8.49
CA ASN A 734 10.82 -9.90 -8.57
C ASN A 734 11.49 -10.35 -7.26
N ALA A 735 10.92 -10.00 -6.11
CA ALA A 735 11.39 -10.46 -4.80
C ALA A 735 11.28 -12.00 -4.69
N ALA A 736 10.16 -12.58 -5.10
CA ALA A 736 9.95 -14.03 -5.08
C ALA A 736 10.86 -14.79 -6.05
N SER A 737 11.07 -14.25 -7.26
CA SER A 737 12.01 -14.80 -8.24
C SER A 737 13.43 -14.80 -7.67
N ALA A 738 13.87 -13.69 -7.08
CA ALA A 738 15.17 -13.58 -6.39
C ALA A 738 15.30 -14.52 -5.18
N ALA A 739 14.19 -14.78 -4.48
CA ALA A 739 14.15 -15.69 -3.34
C ALA A 739 14.16 -17.18 -3.72
N GLY A 740 14.02 -17.53 -5.01
CA GLY A 740 14.17 -18.89 -5.53
C GLY A 740 12.93 -19.47 -6.22
N ASN A 741 11.83 -18.73 -6.38
CA ASN A 741 10.70 -19.22 -7.18
C ASN A 741 11.04 -19.16 -8.69
N ALA A 742 11.60 -20.25 -9.19
CA ALA A 742 12.06 -20.39 -10.57
C ALA A 742 10.95 -20.43 -11.64
N ASN A 743 9.67 -20.43 -11.23
CA ASN A 743 8.56 -20.35 -12.18
C ASN A 743 8.31 -18.91 -12.66
N LEU A 744 8.78 -17.91 -11.91
CA LEU A 744 8.50 -16.50 -12.18
C LEU A 744 9.56 -15.87 -13.07
N SER A 745 9.08 -15.18 -14.10
CA SER A 745 9.87 -14.36 -15.00
C SER A 745 9.95 -12.92 -14.44
N PRO A 746 11.15 -12.36 -14.23
CA PRO A 746 11.29 -11.00 -13.71
C PRO A 746 10.58 -9.95 -14.59
N VAL A 747 9.88 -9.02 -13.95
CA VAL A 747 9.29 -7.84 -14.61
C VAL A 747 10.38 -6.77 -14.73
N LEU A 748 10.68 -6.35 -15.96
CA LEU A 748 11.79 -5.44 -16.27
C LEU A 748 11.41 -3.95 -16.21
N ALA A 749 10.16 -3.62 -16.53
CA ALA A 749 9.63 -2.27 -16.44
C ALA A 749 8.10 -2.27 -16.27
N SER A 750 7.58 -1.18 -15.70
CA SER A 750 6.16 -1.01 -15.39
C SER A 750 5.64 0.34 -15.88
N ASN A 751 4.44 0.37 -16.45
CA ASN A 751 3.74 1.61 -16.78
C ASN A 751 2.40 1.69 -16.01
N LEU A 752 2.27 2.66 -15.11
CA LEU A 752 1.10 2.85 -14.25
C LEU A 752 0.27 4.04 -14.76
N LEU A 753 -0.82 3.74 -15.45
CA LEU A 753 -1.63 4.74 -16.12
C LEU A 753 -2.70 5.32 -15.18
N ASN A 754 -2.66 6.61 -14.91
CA ASN A 754 -3.63 7.32 -14.07
C ASN A 754 -3.91 6.56 -12.74
N THR A 755 -2.86 6.05 -12.09
CA THR A 755 -2.97 5.24 -10.86
C THR A 755 -2.71 6.12 -9.63
N GLY A 756 -3.46 5.90 -8.56
CA GLY A 756 -3.27 6.59 -7.27
C GLY A 756 -3.56 5.67 -6.10
N GLY A 757 -3.17 6.10 -4.89
CA GLY A 757 -3.37 5.32 -3.65
C GLY A 757 -3.95 6.15 -2.50
N GLN A 758 -3.82 5.62 -1.28
CA GLN A 758 -4.58 6.03 -0.10
C GLN A 758 -6.09 5.92 -0.33
N PHE A 759 -6.53 4.72 -0.72
CA PHE A 759 -7.88 4.35 -1.16
C PHE A 759 -9.02 5.19 -0.55
N THR A 760 -9.17 5.24 0.78
CA THR A 760 -10.33 5.89 1.39
C THR A 760 -10.34 7.40 1.19
N ARG A 761 -9.18 8.04 1.31
CA ARG A 761 -9.03 9.49 1.09
C ARG A 761 -9.00 9.86 -0.38
N LEU A 762 -8.55 8.95 -1.24
CA LEU A 762 -8.70 9.08 -2.69
C LEU A 762 -10.18 9.10 -3.08
N PHE A 763 -10.98 8.15 -2.58
CA PHE A 763 -12.43 8.12 -2.84
C PHE A 763 -13.14 9.36 -2.29
N GLU A 764 -12.73 9.87 -1.14
CA GLU A 764 -13.26 11.11 -0.56
C GLU A 764 -12.92 12.36 -1.41
N ASN A 765 -11.81 12.34 -2.14
CA ASN A 765 -11.33 13.48 -2.94
C ASN A 765 -11.54 13.34 -4.46
N SER A 766 -12.16 12.25 -4.90
CA SER A 766 -12.48 12.01 -6.32
C SER A 766 -13.73 12.77 -6.74
N GLN A 767 -13.65 13.55 -7.82
CA GLN A 767 -14.79 14.34 -8.33
C GLN A 767 -15.93 13.45 -8.82
N SER A 768 -15.63 12.27 -9.36
CA SER A 768 -16.62 11.33 -9.87
C SER A 768 -17.11 10.34 -8.81
N LEU A 769 -16.25 9.94 -7.85
CA LEU A 769 -16.59 8.90 -6.86
C LEU A 769 -17.15 9.47 -5.54
N ALA A 770 -16.64 10.59 -5.03
CA ALA A 770 -17.09 11.14 -3.75
C ALA A 770 -18.60 11.49 -3.73
N PRO A 771 -19.18 12.08 -4.80
CA PRO A 771 -20.63 12.30 -4.90
C PRO A 771 -21.49 11.04 -4.85
N GLN A 772 -20.91 9.88 -5.16
CA GLN A 772 -21.60 8.60 -5.14
C GLN A 772 -21.45 7.91 -3.77
N LEU A 773 -20.31 8.08 -3.11
CA LEU A 773 -20.00 7.43 -1.85
C LEU A 773 -20.52 8.18 -0.62
N LEU A 774 -20.15 9.47 -0.46
CA LEU A 774 -20.35 10.21 0.79
C LEU A 774 -21.84 10.40 1.16
N PRO A 775 -22.74 10.78 0.24
CA PRO A 775 -24.17 10.88 0.58
C PRO A 775 -24.78 9.53 0.97
N VAL A 776 -24.26 8.45 0.40
CA VAL A 776 -24.73 7.09 0.69
C VAL A 776 -24.27 6.70 2.08
N LEU A 777 -22.99 6.88 2.44
CA LEU A 777 -22.50 6.60 3.80
C LEU A 777 -23.26 7.41 4.86
N ASP A 778 -23.49 8.70 4.61
CA ASP A 778 -24.27 9.57 5.50
C ASP A 778 -25.71 9.04 5.69
N SER A 779 -26.44 8.83 4.61
CA SER A 779 -27.82 8.34 4.67
C SER A 779 -27.93 6.92 5.20
N ALA A 780 -26.97 6.06 4.88
CA ALA A 780 -26.88 4.67 5.33
C ALA A 780 -26.73 4.61 6.84
N SER A 781 -25.92 5.49 7.40
CA SER A 781 -25.56 5.47 8.82
C SER A 781 -26.44 6.37 9.70
N ASP A 782 -27.55 6.90 9.18
CA ASP A 782 -28.40 7.90 9.84
C ASP A 782 -27.60 9.13 10.36
N GLY A 783 -26.59 9.57 9.61
CA GLY A 783 -25.77 10.74 9.97
C GLY A 783 -24.50 10.44 10.77
N VAL A 784 -24.24 9.18 11.13
CA VAL A 784 -23.06 8.83 11.93
C VAL A 784 -21.77 8.97 11.11
N LEU A 785 -21.79 8.57 9.84
CA LEU A 785 -20.65 8.64 8.92
C LEU A 785 -20.70 9.90 8.04
N ALA A 786 -21.23 11.02 8.56
CA ALA A 786 -21.17 12.30 7.87
C ALA A 786 -19.76 12.93 7.97
N GLN A 787 -19.39 13.78 7.00
CA GLN A 787 -18.15 14.56 7.10
C GLN A 787 -18.18 15.48 8.34
N GLY A 788 -17.02 15.66 8.97
CA GLY A 788 -16.88 16.37 10.26
C GLY A 788 -17.30 15.55 11.49
N ARG A 789 -17.50 14.23 11.35
CA ARG A 789 -17.77 13.30 12.46
C ARG A 789 -16.57 12.44 12.77
N THR A 790 -16.32 12.18 14.06
CA THR A 790 -15.22 11.29 14.47
C THR A 790 -15.38 9.89 13.87
N GLU A 791 -16.62 9.42 13.75
CA GLU A 791 -16.92 8.06 13.29
C GLU A 791 -16.55 7.84 11.81
N LEU A 792 -16.66 8.85 10.94
CA LEU A 792 -16.22 8.74 9.54
C LEU A 792 -14.69 8.59 9.46
N ASN A 793 -13.95 9.35 10.26
CA ASN A 793 -12.48 9.26 10.31
C ASN A 793 -12.02 7.87 10.78
N ILE A 794 -12.63 7.33 11.84
CA ILE A 794 -12.33 5.96 12.29
C ILE A 794 -12.67 4.94 11.19
N TYR A 795 -13.83 5.10 10.54
CA TYR A 795 -14.27 4.23 9.46
C TYR A 795 -13.26 4.20 8.29
N PHE A 796 -12.79 5.36 7.83
CA PHE A 796 -11.77 5.45 6.77
C PHE A 796 -10.40 4.97 7.21
N ASN A 797 -9.97 5.27 8.44
CA ASN A 797 -8.64 4.87 8.91
C ASN A 797 -8.54 3.34 9.09
N VAL A 798 -9.57 2.70 9.65
CA VAL A 798 -9.61 1.22 9.78
C VAL A 798 -9.70 0.55 8.42
N PHE A 799 -10.51 1.08 7.50
CA PHE A 799 -10.61 0.49 6.17
C PHE A 799 -9.29 0.65 5.40
N GLN A 800 -8.68 1.83 5.40
CA GLN A 800 -7.36 2.04 4.78
C GLN A 800 -6.30 1.10 5.35
N SER A 801 -6.24 0.95 6.68
CA SER A 801 -5.26 0.09 7.34
C SER A 801 -5.31 -1.36 6.84
N LEU A 802 -6.48 -1.88 6.46
CA LEU A 802 -6.59 -3.22 5.87
C LEU A 802 -6.15 -3.27 4.40
N LEU A 803 -6.28 -2.17 3.68
CA LEU A 803 -5.98 -2.09 2.25
C LEU A 803 -4.50 -1.80 1.95
N ASP A 804 -3.71 -1.37 2.93
CA ASP A 804 -2.29 -1.00 2.70
C ASP A 804 -1.48 -2.10 2.01
N SER A 805 -1.74 -3.38 2.31
CA SER A 805 -1.10 -4.53 1.62
C SER A 805 -1.48 -4.72 0.15
N ALA A 806 -2.30 -3.83 -0.41
CA ALA A 806 -2.66 -3.77 -1.82
C ALA A 806 -2.69 -2.33 -2.35
N ASP A 807 -2.38 -1.31 -1.53
CA ASP A 807 -2.48 0.10 -1.90
C ASP A 807 -1.23 0.55 -2.69
N PRO A 808 -1.36 1.19 -3.86
CA PRO A 808 -0.22 1.66 -4.64
C PRO A 808 0.75 2.55 -3.87
N VAL A 809 0.26 3.44 -3.01
CA VAL A 809 1.10 4.39 -2.28
C VAL A 809 1.88 3.70 -1.17
N ALA A 810 1.33 2.66 -0.55
CA ALA A 810 2.08 1.80 0.37
C ALA A 810 3.22 1.06 -0.36
N TYR A 811 3.00 0.67 -1.62
CA TYR A 811 4.01 0.04 -2.47
C TYR A 811 5.01 1.01 -3.13
N ALA A 812 4.82 2.33 -3.01
CA ALA A 812 5.61 3.31 -3.76
C ALA A 812 7.12 3.18 -3.52
N GLY A 813 7.54 2.91 -2.28
CA GLY A 813 8.95 2.71 -1.92
C GLY A 813 9.62 1.54 -2.65
N PHE A 814 8.86 0.50 -3.01
CA PHE A 814 9.38 -0.68 -3.72
C PHE A 814 9.70 -0.41 -5.19
N TYR A 815 9.21 0.70 -5.74
CA TYR A 815 9.48 1.13 -7.10
C TYR A 815 10.65 2.10 -7.22
N GLN A 816 11.27 2.52 -6.10
CA GLN A 816 12.46 3.37 -6.15
C GLN A 816 13.58 2.70 -6.95
N ASN A 817 14.19 3.45 -7.87
CA ASN A 817 15.25 2.97 -8.78
C ASN A 817 14.82 1.83 -9.73
N THR A 818 13.52 1.70 -10.01
CA THR A 818 13.00 0.78 -11.02
C THR A 818 12.66 1.50 -12.31
N ASN A 819 12.58 0.76 -13.42
CA ASN A 819 12.12 1.30 -14.70
C ASN A 819 10.59 1.45 -14.69
N THR A 820 10.10 2.51 -14.03
CA THR A 820 8.66 2.74 -13.87
C THR A 820 8.27 4.11 -14.42
N LEU A 821 7.26 4.12 -15.29
CA LEU A 821 6.61 5.34 -15.76
C LEU A 821 5.21 5.43 -15.15
N LEU A 822 4.87 6.58 -14.58
CA LEU A 822 3.51 6.94 -14.22
C LEU A 822 2.95 7.91 -15.27
N THR A 823 1.64 7.93 -15.41
CA THR A 823 0.96 8.98 -16.16
C THR A 823 -0.21 9.53 -15.36
N GLU A 824 -0.52 10.80 -15.59
CA GLU A 824 -1.73 11.45 -15.09
C GLU A 824 -2.30 12.42 -16.12
N ILE A 825 -3.61 12.67 -16.03
CA ILE A 825 -4.27 13.77 -16.74
C ILE A 825 -4.28 15.00 -15.83
N ALA A 826 -3.25 15.83 -15.97
CA ALA A 826 -3.11 17.09 -15.24
C ALA A 826 -4.15 18.13 -15.66
N GLY A 827 -4.55 18.12 -16.94
CA GLY A 827 -5.43 19.12 -17.51
C GLY A 827 -4.81 20.52 -17.50
N VAL A 828 -5.65 21.54 -17.73
CA VAL A 828 -5.28 22.95 -17.64
C VAL A 828 -6.27 23.69 -16.74
N ASP A 829 -5.75 24.31 -15.67
CA ASP A 829 -6.59 25.03 -14.71
C ASP A 829 -7.42 26.14 -15.39
N GLY A 830 -8.72 26.14 -15.10
CA GLY A 830 -9.70 27.05 -15.67
C GLY A 830 -10.10 26.77 -17.13
N ASP A 831 -9.59 25.72 -17.78
CA ASP A 831 -9.95 25.33 -19.14
C ASP A 831 -10.95 24.15 -19.15
N PRO A 832 -12.23 24.39 -19.48
CA PRO A 832 -13.24 23.33 -19.50
C PRO A 832 -13.06 22.32 -20.64
N GLU A 833 -12.25 22.61 -21.65
CA GLU A 833 -11.93 21.67 -22.73
C GLU A 833 -10.76 20.74 -22.37
N ARG A 834 -10.06 21.03 -21.27
CA ARG A 834 -8.90 20.31 -20.76
C ARG A 834 -9.04 20.02 -19.26
N PRO A 835 -10.05 19.22 -18.87
CA PRO A 835 -10.27 18.91 -17.47
C PRO A 835 -9.10 18.10 -16.90
N THR A 836 -8.91 18.22 -15.59
CA THR A 836 -8.09 17.26 -14.83
C THR A 836 -8.81 15.93 -14.70
N ASP A 837 -8.06 14.86 -14.42
CA ASP A 837 -8.63 13.56 -14.04
C ASP A 837 -9.69 13.73 -12.93
N ASP A 838 -10.90 13.23 -13.18
CA ASP A 838 -12.04 13.34 -12.28
C ASP A 838 -12.24 12.09 -11.42
N THR A 839 -11.55 11.00 -11.76
CA THR A 839 -11.74 9.67 -11.17
C THR A 839 -10.64 9.38 -10.17
N ILE A 840 -9.39 9.49 -10.60
CA ILE A 840 -8.22 9.46 -9.72
C ILE A 840 -7.73 10.89 -9.58
N PRO A 841 -7.96 11.57 -8.45
CA PRO A 841 -7.44 12.91 -8.27
C PRO A 841 -5.91 12.90 -8.37
N ASN A 842 -5.32 13.90 -9.02
CA ASN A 842 -3.86 14.00 -9.09
C ASN A 842 -3.27 14.20 -7.69
N ALA A 843 -3.89 15.04 -6.85
CA ALA A 843 -3.56 15.18 -5.44
C ALA A 843 -4.78 15.67 -4.63
N ALA A 844 -4.66 15.68 -3.30
CA ALA A 844 -5.70 16.14 -2.38
C ALA A 844 -5.13 17.02 -1.24
N ASP A 845 -4.07 17.79 -1.54
CA ASP A 845 -3.34 18.56 -0.54
C ASP A 845 -2.74 19.84 -1.15
N ASP A 846 -3.33 20.98 -0.80
CA ASP A 846 -2.97 22.31 -1.30
C ASP A 846 -1.71 22.91 -0.65
N LEU A 847 -1.06 22.19 0.28
CA LEU A 847 0.21 22.61 0.87
C LEU A 847 1.40 21.93 0.21
N LEU A 848 1.24 20.67 -0.21
CA LEU A 848 2.30 19.88 -0.83
C LEU A 848 2.19 19.85 -2.37
N TYR A 849 0.99 19.97 -2.91
CA TYR A 849 0.72 19.85 -4.34
C TYR A 849 -0.12 21.01 -4.87
N ALA A 850 -0.29 21.06 -6.19
CA ALA A 850 -1.07 22.11 -6.85
C ALA A 850 -2.59 21.93 -6.65
N MET A 851 -3.05 20.69 -6.44
CA MET A 851 -4.46 20.34 -6.25
C MET A 851 -4.74 20.12 -4.76
N GLY A 852 -5.74 20.85 -4.25
CA GLY A 852 -6.21 20.75 -2.88
C GLY A 852 -7.32 19.71 -2.67
N PRO A 853 -7.85 19.61 -1.45
CA PRO A 853 -8.99 18.76 -1.14
C PRO A 853 -10.22 19.10 -1.98
N LEU A 854 -11.07 18.10 -2.20
CA LEU A 854 -12.31 18.29 -2.96
C LEU A 854 -13.32 19.14 -2.18
N GLU A 855 -13.74 20.23 -2.82
CA GLU A 855 -14.81 21.11 -2.33
C GLU A 855 -15.88 21.22 -3.42
N THR A 856 -17.05 20.62 -3.19
CA THR A 856 -18.14 20.63 -4.18
C THR A 856 -19.51 20.49 -3.55
N THR A 857 -20.56 20.67 -4.35
CA THR A 857 -21.94 20.43 -3.93
C THR A 857 -22.63 19.60 -5.00
N VAL A 858 -23.15 18.44 -4.61
CA VAL A 858 -23.89 17.54 -5.50
C VAL A 858 -25.16 18.26 -5.99
N PRO A 859 -25.26 18.62 -7.27
CA PRO A 859 -26.32 19.52 -7.76
C PRO A 859 -27.73 18.96 -7.55
N GLU A 860 -27.90 17.63 -7.63
CA GLU A 860 -29.18 16.95 -7.55
C GLU A 860 -29.76 16.94 -6.13
N THR A 861 -28.90 16.85 -5.12
CA THR A 861 -29.29 16.66 -3.71
C THR A 861 -29.00 17.88 -2.84
N GLY A 862 -28.08 18.76 -3.28
CA GLY A 862 -27.53 19.84 -2.46
C GLY A 862 -26.57 19.35 -1.38
N PHE A 863 -26.14 18.08 -1.41
CA PHE A 863 -25.16 17.53 -0.48
C PHE A 863 -23.81 18.23 -0.67
N VAL A 864 -23.26 18.80 0.40
CA VAL A 864 -21.98 19.51 0.39
C VAL A 864 -20.88 18.52 0.70
N ILE A 865 -19.86 18.49 -0.15
CA ILE A 865 -18.62 17.74 0.06
C ILE A 865 -17.54 18.76 0.40
N SER A 866 -16.95 18.61 1.58
CA SER A 866 -15.83 19.41 2.07
C SER A 866 -14.81 18.45 2.64
N SER A 867 -13.91 18.00 1.78
CA SER A 867 -12.97 16.93 2.07
C SER A 867 -11.76 17.46 2.85
N GLU A 868 -11.17 16.57 3.66
CA GLU A 868 -9.99 16.90 4.46
C GLU A 868 -8.71 16.75 3.61
N ARG A 869 -7.64 17.46 3.99
CA ARG A 869 -6.32 17.31 3.37
C ARG A 869 -5.79 15.90 3.51
N ALA A 870 -5.30 15.37 2.39
CA ALA A 870 -4.77 14.02 2.28
C ALA A 870 -3.46 14.01 1.45
N PRO A 871 -2.30 14.26 2.08
CA PRO A 871 -0.96 14.28 1.44
C PRO A 871 -0.58 13.06 0.62
N LEU A 872 -1.21 11.92 0.89
CA LEU A 872 -0.87 10.62 0.31
C LEU A 872 -1.92 10.15 -0.72
N ALA A 873 -2.98 10.92 -0.97
CA ALA A 873 -4.06 10.53 -1.86
C ALA A 873 -3.87 11.09 -3.27
N GLY A 874 -3.86 10.19 -4.27
CA GLY A 874 -3.78 10.54 -5.69
C GLY A 874 -2.53 10.02 -6.40
N THR A 875 -2.33 10.49 -7.63
CA THR A 875 -1.21 10.11 -8.50
C THR A 875 0.09 10.84 -8.20
N ASP A 876 0.04 12.15 -7.90
CA ASP A 876 1.22 12.93 -7.51
C ASP A 876 1.87 12.39 -6.22
N PRO A 877 1.12 12.04 -5.14
CA PRO A 877 1.72 11.42 -3.97
C PRO A 877 2.32 10.04 -4.23
N LEU A 878 1.70 9.23 -5.10
CA LEU A 878 2.27 7.96 -5.54
C LEU A 878 3.62 8.19 -6.24
N ALA A 879 3.67 9.11 -7.20
CA ALA A 879 4.90 9.49 -7.90
C ALA A 879 5.97 10.01 -6.93
N ALA A 880 5.60 10.87 -5.97
CA ALA A 880 6.51 11.38 -4.95
C ALA A 880 7.08 10.25 -4.06
N GLY A 881 6.25 9.27 -3.66
CA GLY A 881 6.68 8.11 -2.89
C GLY A 881 7.68 7.21 -3.64
N MET A 882 7.53 7.11 -4.97
CA MET A 882 8.46 6.39 -5.86
C MET A 882 9.76 7.16 -6.11
N GLY A 883 9.82 8.45 -5.75
CA GLY A 883 10.89 9.36 -6.15
C GLY A 883 10.86 9.71 -7.64
N ALA A 884 9.67 9.67 -8.26
CA ALA A 884 9.51 9.90 -9.69
C ALA A 884 9.64 11.38 -10.06
N GLU A 885 10.47 11.67 -11.05
CA GLU A 885 10.64 13.03 -11.59
C GLU A 885 9.69 13.30 -12.77
N SER A 886 9.25 14.54 -12.97
CA SER A 886 8.37 14.88 -14.10
C SER A 886 9.11 14.82 -15.42
N THR A 887 8.58 14.13 -16.42
CA THR A 887 9.05 14.28 -17.80
C THR A 887 8.68 15.68 -18.35
N PRO A 888 9.47 16.26 -19.27
CA PRO A 888 10.76 15.79 -19.78
C PRO A 888 11.96 16.22 -18.89
N LEU A 889 11.72 16.78 -17.70
CA LEU A 889 12.78 17.28 -16.81
C LEU A 889 13.49 16.15 -16.04
N ALA A 890 12.88 14.96 -16.00
CA ALA A 890 13.40 13.78 -15.34
C ALA A 890 14.80 13.40 -15.86
N SER A 891 15.70 13.12 -14.92
CA SER A 891 17.07 12.68 -15.17
C SER A 891 17.20 11.16 -15.31
N GLY A 892 16.17 10.42 -14.91
CA GLY A 892 16.09 8.96 -14.94
C GLY A 892 14.69 8.45 -14.59
N LEU A 893 14.61 7.16 -14.24
CA LEU A 893 13.40 6.49 -13.78
C LEU A 893 13.50 6.16 -12.29
N PRO A 894 12.38 6.14 -11.54
CA PRO A 894 11.01 6.35 -12.00
C PRO A 894 10.71 7.77 -12.52
N ALA A 895 9.74 7.90 -13.41
CA ALA A 895 9.31 9.19 -13.95
C ALA A 895 7.78 9.27 -14.05
N ILE A 896 7.25 10.49 -14.12
CA ILE A 896 5.81 10.74 -14.32
C ILE A 896 5.60 11.71 -15.49
N THR A 897 4.72 11.33 -16.42
CA THR A 897 4.26 12.20 -17.51
C THR A 897 2.91 12.79 -17.17
N ARG A 898 2.83 14.12 -17.21
CA ARG A 898 1.62 14.89 -16.88
C ARG A 898 0.99 15.44 -18.16
N TYR A 899 -0.14 14.89 -18.56
CA TYR A 899 -0.83 15.29 -19.78
C TYR A 899 -1.75 16.50 -19.55
N LEU A 900 -1.67 17.49 -20.44
CA LEU A 900 -2.42 18.74 -20.37
C LEU A 900 -3.85 18.62 -20.90
N GLU A 901 -4.19 17.51 -21.55
CA GLU A 901 -5.52 17.23 -22.09
C GLU A 901 -5.78 15.72 -22.06
N GLY A 902 -6.95 15.29 -22.55
CA GLY A 902 -7.41 13.92 -22.43
C GLY A 902 -8.37 13.72 -21.25
N SER A 903 -8.72 12.46 -21.04
CA SER A 903 -9.58 11.97 -19.97
C SER A 903 -8.94 10.80 -19.26
N HIS A 904 -9.48 10.47 -18.09
CA HIS A 904 -9.10 9.28 -17.34
C HIS A 904 -9.14 8.00 -18.20
N GLY A 905 -10.12 7.90 -19.11
CA GLY A 905 -10.36 6.77 -20.00
C GLY A 905 -9.51 6.76 -21.29
N ASN A 906 -8.57 7.71 -21.49
CA ASN A 906 -7.72 7.78 -22.69
C ASN A 906 -7.05 6.46 -23.09
N PRO A 907 -6.45 5.66 -22.18
CA PRO A 907 -5.82 4.39 -22.52
C PRO A 907 -6.76 3.39 -23.22
N VAL A 908 -8.06 3.49 -22.97
CA VAL A 908 -9.09 2.58 -23.50
C VAL A 908 -9.83 3.22 -24.69
N SER A 909 -10.16 4.50 -24.60
CA SER A 909 -10.87 5.23 -25.66
C SER A 909 -9.98 5.57 -26.86
N ALA A 910 -8.67 5.64 -26.67
CA ALA A 910 -7.65 5.78 -27.72
C ALA A 910 -7.89 6.95 -28.70
N GLY A 911 -8.33 8.10 -28.16
CA GLY A 911 -8.66 9.32 -28.90
C GLY A 911 -10.09 9.38 -29.44
N GLN A 912 -10.91 8.35 -29.22
CA GLN A 912 -12.27 8.30 -29.75
C GLN A 912 -13.25 9.09 -28.88
N LYS A 913 -13.52 10.35 -29.28
CA LYS A 913 -14.46 11.25 -28.59
C LYS A 913 -15.90 10.71 -28.47
N ALA A 914 -16.28 9.78 -29.34
CA ALA A 914 -17.59 9.12 -29.27
C ALA A 914 -17.68 8.11 -28.11
N ALA A 915 -16.55 7.54 -27.68
CA ALA A 915 -16.47 6.61 -26.55
C ALA A 915 -16.28 7.37 -25.22
N ASP A 916 -15.43 8.40 -25.23
CA ASP A 916 -15.21 9.30 -24.10
C ASP A 916 -15.04 10.72 -24.63
N ALA A 917 -15.91 11.64 -24.21
CA ALA A 917 -16.00 12.98 -24.79
C ALA A 917 -14.67 13.74 -24.76
N PHE A 918 -13.88 13.58 -23.69
CA PHE A 918 -12.59 14.28 -23.52
C PHE A 918 -11.40 13.46 -24.01
N SER A 919 -11.64 12.31 -24.66
CA SER A 919 -10.56 11.50 -25.23
C SER A 919 -9.67 12.34 -26.16
N SER A 920 -8.37 12.14 -26.04
CA SER A 920 -7.35 12.82 -26.85
C SER A 920 -6.49 11.81 -27.59
N ARG A 921 -6.47 11.94 -28.91
CA ARG A 921 -5.65 11.17 -29.82
C ARG A 921 -4.18 11.51 -29.64
N ALA A 922 -3.86 12.79 -29.55
CA ALA A 922 -2.49 13.27 -29.39
C ALA A 922 -1.85 12.74 -28.09
N VAL A 923 -2.63 12.65 -27.01
CA VAL A 923 -2.19 12.05 -25.74
C VAL A 923 -2.03 10.54 -25.83
N PHE A 924 -2.98 9.82 -26.46
CA PHE A 924 -2.85 8.36 -26.63
C PHE A 924 -1.59 8.00 -27.43
N ASP A 925 -1.30 8.77 -28.47
CA ASP A 925 -0.11 8.61 -29.30
C ASP A 925 1.20 8.83 -28.52
N GLU A 926 1.26 9.87 -27.68
CA GLU A 926 2.40 10.09 -26.77
C GLU A 926 2.53 9.00 -25.70
N MET A 927 1.42 8.53 -25.12
CA MET A 927 1.41 7.43 -24.14
C MET A 927 2.03 6.16 -24.73
N ILE A 928 1.70 5.84 -25.99
CA ILE A 928 2.27 4.69 -26.70
C ILE A 928 3.76 4.89 -26.95
N ALA A 929 4.19 6.05 -27.44
CA ALA A 929 5.59 6.33 -27.72
C ALA A 929 6.46 6.13 -26.46
N GLN A 930 6.04 6.70 -25.34
CA GLN A 930 6.76 6.59 -24.07
C GLN A 930 6.75 5.16 -23.51
N MET A 931 5.63 4.45 -23.61
CA MET A 931 5.54 3.05 -23.21
C MET A 931 6.50 2.16 -24.01
N LEU A 932 6.54 2.33 -25.33
CA LEU A 932 7.39 1.53 -26.21
C LEU A 932 8.87 1.82 -25.98
N GLU A 933 9.25 3.08 -25.77
CA GLU A 933 10.61 3.48 -25.40
C GLU A 933 11.01 2.88 -24.05
N LEU A 934 10.13 2.98 -23.04
CA LEU A 934 10.37 2.41 -21.71
C LEU A 934 10.66 0.92 -21.78
N PHE A 935 9.81 0.17 -22.50
CA PHE A 935 9.93 -1.28 -22.56
C PHE A 935 11.10 -1.74 -23.44
N SER A 936 11.43 -0.99 -24.49
CA SER A 936 12.52 -1.38 -25.40
C SER A 936 13.90 -0.96 -24.89
N ASP A 937 14.03 0.28 -24.41
CA ASP A 937 15.30 0.93 -24.15
C ASP A 937 15.52 1.25 -22.66
N GLY A 938 14.48 1.18 -21.83
CA GLY A 938 14.55 1.56 -20.42
C GLY A 938 14.67 3.07 -20.20
N THR A 939 14.23 3.87 -21.18
CA THR A 939 14.24 5.35 -21.14
C THR A 939 12.87 5.90 -21.51
N VAL A 940 12.63 7.18 -21.21
CA VAL A 940 11.40 7.89 -21.59
C VAL A 940 11.75 9.28 -22.09
N SER A 941 11.26 9.62 -23.27
CA SER A 941 11.38 10.94 -23.87
C SER A 941 10.02 11.47 -24.30
N VAL A 942 9.89 12.80 -24.38
CA VAL A 942 8.65 13.44 -24.84
C VAL A 942 8.72 13.66 -26.35
N SER A 943 7.79 13.05 -27.09
CA SER A 943 7.74 13.16 -28.56
C SER A 943 6.83 14.32 -29.01
N ASN A 944 5.71 14.52 -28.33
CA ASN A 944 4.78 15.62 -28.54
C ASN A 944 4.81 16.61 -27.36
N PRO A 945 5.56 17.72 -27.44
CA PRO A 945 5.65 18.68 -26.36
C PRO A 945 4.38 19.52 -26.15
N CYS A 946 3.38 19.44 -27.04
CA CYS A 946 2.16 20.25 -26.95
C CYS A 946 1.12 19.69 -25.95
N VAL A 947 1.23 18.41 -25.61
CA VAL A 947 0.29 17.72 -24.71
C VAL A 947 0.91 17.36 -23.37
N VAL A 948 2.23 17.53 -23.19
CA VAL A 948 2.94 17.23 -21.94
C VAL A 948 3.32 18.53 -21.24
N LYS A 949 3.04 18.60 -19.94
CA LYS A 949 3.39 19.74 -19.09
C LYS A 949 4.91 20.00 -19.11
N ASP A 950 5.29 21.27 -19.16
CA ASP A 950 6.69 21.76 -19.17
C ASP A 950 7.56 21.29 -20.35
N ALA A 951 6.98 20.63 -21.36
CA ALA A 951 7.74 20.09 -22.48
C ALA A 951 8.01 21.10 -23.61
N ASP A 952 7.11 22.04 -23.88
CA ASP A 952 7.36 23.09 -24.88
C ASP A 952 8.32 24.17 -24.37
N THR A 953 9.61 23.90 -24.53
CA THR A 953 10.70 24.85 -24.20
C THR A 953 11.21 25.62 -25.41
N SER A 954 10.73 25.30 -26.62
CA SER A 954 11.28 25.78 -27.89
C SER A 954 10.33 26.66 -28.70
N GLY A 955 9.07 26.80 -28.26
CA GLY A 955 8.02 27.52 -28.97
C GLY A 955 7.46 26.70 -30.13
N THR A 956 7.28 25.40 -29.90
CA THR A 956 6.61 24.49 -30.85
C THR A 956 5.25 25.08 -31.22
N ASP A 957 4.92 25.08 -32.51
CA ASP A 957 3.64 25.59 -32.97
C ASP A 957 2.52 24.58 -32.66
N CYS A 958 1.99 24.64 -31.45
CA CYS A 958 0.87 23.80 -31.02
C CYS A 958 -0.48 24.18 -31.66
N SER A 959 -0.50 25.10 -32.64
CA SER A 959 -1.67 25.38 -33.46
C SER A 959 -1.76 24.52 -34.72
N ALA A 960 -0.74 23.68 -34.98
CA ALA A 960 -0.76 22.72 -36.08
C ALA A 960 -1.81 21.62 -35.85
N GLU A 961 -2.49 21.22 -36.93
CA GLU A 961 -3.51 20.18 -36.91
C GLU A 961 -2.92 18.84 -36.44
N GLY A 962 -3.56 18.22 -35.45
CA GLY A 962 -3.11 16.94 -34.84
C GLY A 962 -2.09 17.07 -33.70
N SER A 963 -1.55 18.27 -33.42
CA SER A 963 -0.64 18.46 -32.28
C SER A 963 -1.35 18.47 -30.92
N THR A 964 -2.63 18.83 -30.91
CA THR A 964 -3.54 18.80 -29.75
C THR A 964 -4.96 18.54 -30.23
N ASP A 965 -5.81 17.93 -29.42
CA ASP A 965 -7.23 17.72 -29.71
C ASP A 965 -8.13 17.81 -28.45
N PRO A 966 -8.13 18.96 -27.76
CA PRO A 966 -8.94 19.14 -26.55
C PRO A 966 -10.44 19.24 -26.85
N GLY A 967 -11.26 19.19 -25.80
CA GLY A 967 -12.69 19.46 -25.87
C GLY A 967 -13.58 18.23 -26.04
N SER A 968 -14.88 18.43 -25.80
CA SER A 968 -15.90 17.38 -25.67
C SER A 968 -16.65 17.03 -26.96
N GLU A 969 -16.46 17.82 -28.02
CA GLU A 969 -17.20 17.67 -29.28
C GLU A 969 -16.42 16.76 -30.24
N PRO A 970 -17.09 15.83 -30.95
CA PRO A 970 -16.44 15.06 -32.00
C PRO A 970 -15.89 16.00 -33.07
N ASP A 971 -14.66 15.76 -33.54
CA ASP A 971 -14.03 16.57 -34.57
C ASP A 971 -14.97 16.76 -35.76
N SER A 972 -15.33 18.02 -36.05
CA SER A 972 -16.27 18.38 -37.12
C SER A 972 -15.67 18.30 -38.53
N GLY A 973 -14.60 17.52 -38.71
CA GLY A 973 -13.78 17.44 -39.92
C GLY A 973 -14.10 16.26 -40.84
N GLY A 974 -15.11 16.42 -41.71
CA GLY A 974 -15.15 15.82 -43.05
C GLY A 974 -15.76 14.42 -43.20
N ASP A 975 -16.90 14.37 -43.88
CA ASP A 975 -17.52 13.16 -44.44
C ASP A 975 -16.51 12.35 -45.28
N GLY A 976 -15.91 11.33 -44.67
CA GLY A 976 -15.16 10.29 -45.34
C GLY A 976 -15.53 8.93 -44.76
N GLU A 977 -16.36 8.17 -45.46
CA GLU A 977 -16.46 6.72 -45.29
C GLU A 977 -15.07 6.10 -45.58
N GLY A 978 -14.22 6.04 -44.57
CA GLY A 978 -12.90 5.42 -44.62
C GLY A 978 -12.42 5.15 -43.20
N GLY A 979 -12.29 3.87 -42.84
CA GLY A 979 -11.87 3.44 -41.50
C GLY A 979 -10.47 3.93 -41.16
N GLY A 980 -10.38 5.03 -40.42
CA GLY A 980 -9.14 5.46 -39.79
C GLY A 980 -8.88 4.59 -38.56
N GLY A 981 -7.88 3.72 -38.65
CA GLY A 981 -7.44 2.90 -37.51
C GLY A 981 -6.78 3.73 -36.40
N LEU A 982 -6.70 3.14 -35.20
CA LEU A 982 -5.95 3.62 -34.02
C LEU A 982 -4.46 4.02 -34.22
N ILE A 983 -3.89 4.12 -35.42
CA ILE A 983 -2.50 4.58 -35.68
C ILE A 983 -2.45 5.57 -36.88
N GLY A 984 -3.60 6.00 -37.42
CA GLY A 984 -3.66 6.85 -38.63
C GLY A 984 -3.24 8.33 -38.46
N GLY A 985 -2.88 8.76 -37.25
CA GLY A 985 -2.48 10.13 -36.93
C GLY A 985 -0.98 10.24 -36.65
N GLY A 986 -0.14 10.33 -37.68
CA GLY A 986 1.19 10.94 -37.58
C GLY A 986 2.23 10.32 -36.64
N LEU A 987 2.05 9.09 -36.17
CA LEU A 987 3.06 8.33 -35.41
C LEU A 987 3.46 7.01 -36.10
N ILE A 988 3.50 7.06 -37.44
CA ILE A 988 4.24 6.19 -38.38
C ILE A 988 4.73 7.06 -39.55
#